data_AF-A0A369B4D3-F1
#
_entry.id   AF-A0A369B4D3-F1
#
_cell.length_a   1.000
_cell.length_b   1.000
_cell.length_c   1.000
_cell.angle_alpha   90.00
_cell.angle_beta   90.00
_cell.angle_gamma   90.00
#
_symmetry.space_group_name_H-M   'P 1'
#
loop_
_entity.id
_entity.type
_entity.pdbx_description
1 polymer ?
#
loop_
_entity_poly.entity_id
_entity_poly.type
_entity_poly.pdbx_seq_one_letter_code
_entity_poly.pdbx_strand_id
1 'polypeptide(L)'
;MIRRFTRITSLFLSLVFLVTSIYVLPALQPQKAAAAAGDLPELTNKPFSWDNANVYFVMTDRFKDGNPGNNNSYGRPSVDATGKNIGTFHGGDLKGLTQKLNEGYFTELGTNAIWITAPYEQMHGWVGGGTGGDFAHYGFHGYYALDYTTMDKNMGTVEEMREFVDTAHAKGIRVVLDVIMNHPGYATLKDMEEYSFGARNGIGAGWTPGSGQTWHSYHDIINYNDSSAWSKWWGGWVRAGIAGYESCGGSDLTQCVGSLPDFRTNVTNSIGLPPLLQTKWGKETGGYEPWIVPSAKNLRKDLGVAPADYVSKWLAAWVEEFGIDGFRADTAKHVELNRWKQLKNESSAALERWRQKNPDKPGADWTDNFWMTGEVWGHGVGKSEYFNNGFDSIINFSFQDANINSLEGIYADYASKINSDPNFNVLSYISSHDTRLYDRSRLIQAGTALLLLPGGVQTFYGDESARAFGATGSDPQQGTRSSMDWNNLNQTVLSHWQKVGQFRNNHIAVGAGSHEKISDSPYTFKRAYSKNGIEDKVVIVVGAAGSTNVNVASTFPDGTMVRDVYTGNETLVSGGIATFTPGANGLILIEQGAETKLPILSASPAGGTFKTETLKITLRLNKADSGKYTLDGSTPEQGISFTDGTEITIGEDMNFDDFTTLRLYAENEEGVSTQQYKYTKKDPNAGLTIHFKKPADWGSPYLYYYGTSPKVTEPTWATAPVMVKETGDWYSYKIDGVDSVSVIFRDGSGKQNPGQSQPGFARSAEGWYDGTWHESNPDGGGDTIAPTAPGNLRSTGATDKSVTLAWDAATDNIAVTGYDIYRNGAKVGSSAATTFTDTGLSPETAYLYTVKARDAANNESDPSEVLEVTTAPAGTGGNKVTVYYKHGFNTPYMHYRPEGGTWTSAPGVAMETSEVPGYSKLTIDIGTATRLEACFNSGNGQWDSNNQRNYFFGTGTWTYKGNGQIVEGAPNPTATNTVTVYYKHGFGTPYLHYRPEGGAWTAAPGVAMEASEVTGYSKLTVVIGDATRMEACFNNGNGQWDSNNGKNYYFNAGTWTYMGSGNIQPGAPASAPASDTPTGLDSIIVPDAPAEPNVPVEIDPQTETEQGNTANPGVLAEEGQTLDSSAYGLQSTKWWNRLAA
;
A
#
# COMPACT_ATOMS: atom_id res chain seq x y z
N MET A 1 -7.09 -27.54 -73.04
CA MET A 1 -6.75 -27.31 -74.47
C MET A 1 -6.95 -25.84 -74.78
N ILE A 2 -5.92 -25.16 -75.34
CA ILE A 2 -5.96 -23.98 -76.25
C ILE A 2 -6.34 -22.63 -75.57
N ARG A 3 -5.56 -21.54 -75.53
CA ARG A 3 -4.40 -20.96 -76.30
C ARG A 3 -3.46 -20.21 -75.29
N ARG A 4 -2.17 -20.52 -75.09
CA ARG A 4 -0.91 -20.10 -75.79
C ARG A 4 -0.71 -18.60 -76.06
N PHE A 5 0.35 -18.00 -75.48
CA PHE A 5 1.50 -17.31 -76.14
C PHE A 5 2.60 -16.99 -75.07
N THR A 6 3.71 -17.75 -74.93
CA THR A 6 5.10 -17.62 -75.51
C THR A 6 6.01 -16.65 -74.70
N ARG A 7 6.97 -17.05 -73.82
CA ARG A 7 8.33 -17.70 -73.89
C ARG A 7 9.53 -16.74 -74.13
N ILE A 8 10.69 -17.04 -73.47
CA ILE A 8 12.14 -16.63 -73.71
C ILE A 8 12.67 -15.53 -72.75
N THR A 9 13.46 -15.78 -71.67
CA THR A 9 14.87 -16.22 -71.42
C THR A 9 15.97 -15.12 -71.40
N SER A 10 16.78 -15.12 -70.32
CA SER A 10 18.27 -15.02 -70.24
C SER A 10 18.99 -13.83 -69.56
N LEU A 11 19.80 -14.21 -68.54
CA LEU A 11 21.19 -13.86 -68.15
C LEU A 11 21.70 -12.41 -67.88
N PHE A 12 22.26 -12.25 -66.66
CA PHE A 12 23.52 -11.59 -66.22
C PHE A 12 24.17 -10.45 -67.05
N LEU A 13 24.48 -9.30 -66.41
CA LEU A 13 25.82 -8.86 -65.93
C LEU A 13 25.89 -7.30 -65.75
N SER A 14 26.62 -6.87 -64.70
CA SER A 14 27.45 -5.64 -64.62
C SER A 14 26.92 -4.29 -64.08
N LEU A 15 27.35 -4.00 -62.84
CA LEU A 15 28.25 -2.89 -62.43
C LEU A 15 27.76 -1.43 -62.25
N VAL A 16 27.56 -1.07 -60.96
CA VAL A 16 28.04 0.12 -60.18
C VAL A 16 28.16 1.51 -60.86
N PHE A 17 27.39 2.52 -60.39
CA PHE A 17 27.83 3.69 -59.58
C PHE A 17 26.82 4.88 -59.57
N LEU A 18 26.65 5.44 -58.36
CA LEU A 18 26.49 6.88 -57.99
C LEU A 18 25.09 7.52 -57.73
N VAL A 19 24.76 7.58 -56.43
CA VAL A 19 24.29 8.72 -55.60
C VAL A 19 23.16 9.65 -56.12
N THR A 20 21.98 9.61 -55.47
CA THR A 20 21.40 10.70 -54.64
C THR A 20 19.90 10.46 -54.35
N SER A 21 19.54 10.58 -53.06
CA SER A 21 18.25 11.04 -52.50
C SER A 21 16.92 10.47 -53.04
N ILE A 22 16.34 9.51 -52.31
CA ILE A 22 14.90 9.20 -52.37
C ILE A 22 14.25 9.61 -51.04
N TYR A 23 13.44 10.67 -51.08
CA TYR A 23 12.36 10.87 -50.13
C TYR A 23 11.22 9.91 -50.53
N VAL A 24 10.99 8.87 -49.73
CA VAL A 24 9.74 8.09 -49.77
C VAL A 24 8.78 8.74 -48.77
N LEU A 25 7.69 9.30 -49.29
CA LEU A 25 6.51 9.66 -48.52
C LEU A 25 5.86 8.37 -47.99
N PRO A 26 5.58 8.26 -46.67
CA PRO A 26 4.98 7.06 -46.09
C PRO A 26 3.49 6.97 -46.43
N ALA A 27 3.03 5.75 -46.68
CA ALA A 27 1.62 5.40 -46.78
C ALA A 27 0.92 5.69 -45.44
N LEU A 28 -0.23 6.37 -45.50
CA LEU A 28 -1.08 6.70 -44.35
C LEU A 28 -1.53 5.43 -43.61
N GLN A 29 -1.15 5.33 -42.34
CA GLN A 29 -1.75 4.43 -41.35
C GLN A 29 -3.08 5.03 -40.83
N PRO A 30 -4.09 4.20 -40.49
CA PRO A 30 -5.30 4.68 -39.84
C PRO A 30 -5.01 5.09 -38.39
N GLN A 31 -5.47 6.29 -38.02
CA GLN A 31 -5.23 6.92 -36.72
C GLN A 31 -6.11 6.27 -35.63
N LYS A 32 -5.45 5.78 -34.57
CA LYS A 32 -6.01 5.15 -33.36
C LYS A 32 -6.92 6.14 -32.62
N ALA A 33 -8.17 5.76 -32.34
CA ALA A 33 -9.07 6.53 -31.48
C ALA A 33 -8.82 6.11 -30.01
N ALA A 34 -8.24 7.01 -29.22
CA ALA A 34 -8.00 6.81 -27.79
C ALA A 34 -9.27 7.14 -26.99
N ALA A 35 -9.74 6.19 -26.18
CA ALA A 35 -10.76 6.41 -25.17
C ALA A 35 -10.09 6.86 -23.85
N ALA A 36 -10.62 7.91 -23.21
CA ALA A 36 -10.05 8.52 -22.02
C ALA A 36 -10.33 7.69 -20.75
N ALA A 37 -9.29 7.06 -20.21
CA ALA A 37 -9.21 6.63 -18.82
C ALA A 37 -8.80 7.82 -17.94
N GLY A 38 -9.40 7.98 -16.77
CA GLY A 38 -8.97 8.99 -15.79
C GLY A 38 -7.53 8.74 -15.36
N ASP A 39 -6.83 9.83 -15.02
CA ASP A 39 -5.39 9.89 -14.69
C ASP A 39 -4.98 8.89 -13.59
N LEU A 40 -4.74 7.64 -14.00
CA LEU A 40 -3.74 6.78 -13.38
C LEU A 40 -2.44 7.11 -14.11
N PRO A 41 -1.34 7.49 -13.43
CA PRO A 41 -0.04 7.52 -14.11
C PRO A 41 0.14 6.16 -14.78
N GLU A 42 0.40 6.17 -16.09
CA GLU A 42 0.43 5.00 -16.99
C GLU A 42 1.18 3.82 -16.32
N LEU A 43 0.44 2.95 -15.61
CA LEU A 43 1.02 1.86 -14.81
C LEU A 43 1.78 0.86 -15.69
N THR A 44 1.42 0.82 -16.98
CA THR A 44 2.06 0.02 -18.03
C THR A 44 3.50 0.47 -18.35
N ASN A 45 3.85 1.73 -18.07
CA ASN A 45 5.15 2.32 -18.43
C ASN A 45 6.13 2.44 -17.24
N LYS A 46 5.80 1.89 -16.07
CA LYS A 46 6.73 1.82 -14.95
C LYS A 46 7.90 0.88 -15.29
N PRO A 47 9.16 1.26 -14.96
CA PRO A 47 10.29 0.35 -15.07
C PRO A 47 10.04 -0.96 -14.32
N PHE A 48 10.27 -2.09 -14.99
CA PHE A 48 10.08 -3.42 -14.40
C PHE A 48 11.37 -4.25 -14.49
N SER A 49 11.63 -5.03 -13.44
CA SER A 49 12.62 -6.10 -13.43
C SER A 49 12.10 -7.25 -12.57
N TRP A 50 12.33 -8.48 -13.02
CA TRP A 50 12.07 -9.67 -12.22
C TRP A 50 12.88 -9.71 -10.92
N ASP A 51 14.00 -8.98 -10.82
CA ASP A 51 14.78 -8.79 -9.59
C ASP A 51 14.05 -7.93 -8.55
N ASN A 52 13.08 -7.12 -8.98
CA ASN A 52 12.22 -6.33 -8.12
C ASN A 52 10.77 -6.83 -8.03
N ALA A 53 10.48 -7.99 -8.64
CA ALA A 53 9.12 -8.51 -8.68
C ALA A 53 8.55 -8.70 -7.26
N ASN A 54 7.31 -8.28 -7.07
CA ASN A 54 6.43 -8.63 -5.96
C ASN A 54 5.34 -9.54 -6.51
N VAL A 55 5.62 -10.84 -6.49
CA VAL A 55 4.74 -11.88 -6.99
C VAL A 55 3.68 -12.15 -5.92
N TYR A 56 2.41 -11.98 -6.27
CA TYR A 56 1.30 -12.40 -5.40
C TYR A 56 0.88 -13.80 -5.79
N PHE A 57 1.21 -14.80 -4.97
CA PHE A 57 0.77 -16.18 -5.18
C PHE A 57 -0.62 -16.38 -4.60
N VAL A 58 -1.58 -16.65 -5.48
CA VAL A 58 -2.97 -16.88 -5.15
C VAL A 58 -3.39 -18.31 -5.46
N MET A 59 -3.99 -18.96 -4.45
CA MET A 59 -4.78 -20.16 -4.68
C MET A 59 -6.15 -19.76 -5.21
N THR A 60 -6.36 -19.90 -6.51
CA THR A 60 -7.53 -19.37 -7.21
C THR A 60 -8.84 -19.76 -6.54
N ASP A 61 -9.04 -21.07 -6.28
CA ASP A 61 -10.22 -21.63 -5.59
C ASP A 61 -10.46 -21.07 -4.18
N ARG A 62 -9.41 -20.60 -3.51
CA ARG A 62 -9.44 -20.17 -2.11
C ARG A 62 -9.53 -18.66 -1.95
N PHE A 63 -9.51 -17.90 -3.04
CA PHE A 63 -9.40 -16.45 -3.00
C PHE A 63 -10.75 -15.75 -2.99
N LYS A 64 -11.46 -15.69 -4.12
CA LYS A 64 -12.72 -14.96 -4.25
C LYS A 64 -13.62 -15.65 -5.26
N ASP A 65 -14.82 -16.03 -4.82
CA ASP A 65 -15.90 -16.49 -5.70
C ASP A 65 -16.52 -15.27 -6.41
N GLY A 66 -16.32 -15.19 -7.72
CA GLY A 66 -16.92 -14.18 -8.59
C GLY A 66 -18.05 -14.70 -9.47
N ASN A 67 -18.16 -16.03 -9.63
CA ASN A 67 -19.19 -16.71 -10.42
C ASN A 67 -19.71 -17.98 -9.70
N PRO A 68 -20.66 -17.84 -8.76
CA PRO A 68 -21.19 -18.99 -8.03
C PRO A 68 -21.84 -20.06 -8.92
N GLY A 69 -22.18 -19.72 -10.17
CA GLY A 69 -22.76 -20.63 -11.16
C GLY A 69 -21.80 -21.74 -11.61
N ASN A 70 -20.49 -21.60 -11.40
CA ASN A 70 -19.50 -22.60 -11.79
C ASN A 70 -19.03 -23.50 -10.62
N ASN A 71 -19.44 -23.21 -9.38
CA ASN A 71 -18.93 -23.86 -8.15
C ASN A 71 -19.09 -25.38 -8.12
N ASN A 72 -20.17 -25.90 -8.71
CA ASN A 72 -20.48 -27.34 -8.70
C ASN A 72 -20.15 -28.00 -10.05
N SER A 73 -19.20 -27.44 -10.80
CA SER A 73 -18.78 -28.00 -12.08
C SER A 73 -18.36 -29.46 -11.94
N TYR A 74 -18.66 -30.24 -12.97
CA TYR A 74 -18.52 -31.69 -12.95
C TYR A 74 -19.23 -32.38 -11.79
N GLY A 75 -20.22 -31.75 -11.11
CA GLY A 75 -20.87 -32.34 -9.94
C GLY A 75 -19.95 -32.51 -8.72
N ARG A 76 -18.90 -31.70 -8.61
CA ARG A 76 -18.05 -31.62 -7.41
C ARG A 76 -18.84 -30.89 -6.30
N PRO A 77 -18.93 -31.42 -5.07
CA PRO A 77 -19.71 -30.81 -4.01
C PRO A 77 -18.88 -29.80 -3.19
N SER A 78 -19.55 -28.85 -2.53
CA SER A 78 -18.92 -27.88 -1.61
C SER A 78 -18.50 -28.48 -0.27
N VAL A 79 -19.12 -29.60 0.13
CA VAL A 79 -18.75 -30.44 1.28
C VAL A 79 -18.76 -31.90 0.84
N ASP A 80 -17.86 -32.70 1.37
CA ASP A 80 -17.83 -34.13 1.10
C ASP A 80 -18.97 -34.87 1.82
N ALA A 81 -19.15 -36.16 1.51
CA ALA A 81 -20.21 -36.98 2.10
C ALA A 81 -20.07 -37.20 3.61
N THR A 82 -18.93 -36.86 4.21
CA THR A 82 -18.68 -36.88 5.65
C THR A 82 -18.88 -35.50 6.30
N GLY A 83 -19.31 -34.50 5.53
CA GLY A 83 -19.57 -33.13 5.99
C GLY A 83 -18.32 -32.25 6.09
N LYS A 84 -17.19 -32.65 5.52
CA LYS A 84 -15.93 -31.88 5.54
C LYS A 84 -15.72 -31.15 4.22
N ASN A 85 -15.10 -29.97 4.25
CA ASN A 85 -14.72 -29.19 3.06
C ASN A 85 -13.20 -29.02 2.89
N ILE A 86 -12.38 -29.84 3.54
CA ILE A 86 -10.91 -29.64 3.57
C ILE A 86 -10.31 -29.69 2.15
N GLY A 87 -10.68 -30.72 1.39
CA GLY A 87 -10.17 -30.99 0.04
C GLY A 87 -11.19 -30.72 -1.06
N THR A 88 -12.28 -29.99 -0.80
CA THR A 88 -13.28 -29.62 -1.81
C THR A 88 -12.94 -28.27 -2.45
N PHE A 89 -13.66 -27.94 -3.53
CA PHE A 89 -13.65 -26.61 -4.12
C PHE A 89 -14.46 -25.65 -3.25
N HIS A 90 -13.93 -24.45 -3.05
CA HIS A 90 -14.54 -23.38 -2.26
C HIS A 90 -15.17 -22.28 -3.13
N GLY A 91 -14.97 -22.34 -4.46
CA GLY A 91 -15.67 -21.51 -5.44
C GLY A 91 -14.88 -20.29 -5.92
N GLY A 92 -13.63 -20.11 -5.48
CA GLY A 92 -12.80 -19.03 -6.01
C GLY A 92 -12.45 -19.22 -7.49
N ASP A 93 -12.48 -18.14 -8.27
CA ASP A 93 -12.38 -18.22 -9.73
C ASP A 93 -11.72 -16.99 -10.37
N LEU A 94 -11.52 -17.06 -11.69
CA LEU A 94 -10.90 -15.98 -12.48
C LEU A 94 -11.73 -14.70 -12.48
N LYS A 95 -13.06 -14.82 -12.35
CA LYS A 95 -13.94 -13.66 -12.27
C LYS A 95 -13.76 -12.92 -10.94
N GLY A 96 -13.60 -13.64 -9.83
CA GLY A 96 -13.29 -13.07 -8.52
C GLY A 96 -11.91 -12.42 -8.49
N LEU A 97 -10.91 -13.02 -9.15
CA LEU A 97 -9.60 -12.39 -9.34
C LEU A 97 -9.70 -11.09 -10.14
N THR A 98 -10.46 -11.09 -11.23
CA THR A 98 -10.68 -9.91 -12.08
C THR A 98 -11.41 -8.79 -11.31
N GLN A 99 -12.40 -9.14 -10.48
CA GLN A 99 -13.05 -8.18 -9.58
C GLN A 99 -12.03 -7.51 -8.65
N LYS A 100 -11.13 -8.28 -8.04
CA LYS A 100 -10.09 -7.74 -7.13
C LYS A 100 -9.02 -6.92 -7.83
N LEU A 101 -8.69 -7.23 -9.09
CA LEU A 101 -7.90 -6.34 -9.93
C LEU A 101 -8.60 -5.00 -10.15
N ASN A 102 -9.88 -5.03 -10.52
CA ASN A 102 -10.68 -3.83 -10.79
C ASN A 102 -10.86 -2.95 -9.54
N GLU A 103 -11.06 -3.57 -8.38
CA GLU A 103 -11.11 -2.89 -7.07
C GLU A 103 -9.77 -2.26 -6.66
N GLY A 104 -8.66 -2.60 -7.33
CA GLY A 104 -7.35 -2.05 -7.05
C GLY A 104 -6.55 -2.80 -5.96
N TYR A 105 -7.07 -3.92 -5.45
CA TYR A 105 -6.45 -4.67 -4.34
C TYR A 105 -4.97 -4.99 -4.58
N PHE A 106 -4.66 -5.59 -5.73
CA PHE A 106 -3.28 -5.95 -6.10
C PHE A 106 -2.43 -4.72 -6.37
N THR A 107 -2.99 -3.71 -7.05
CA THR A 107 -2.27 -2.48 -7.33
C THR A 107 -1.95 -1.70 -6.07
N GLU A 108 -2.79 -1.72 -5.03
CA GLU A 108 -2.56 -1.10 -3.72
C GLU A 108 -1.54 -1.88 -2.88
N LEU A 109 -1.44 -3.20 -3.05
CA LEU A 109 -0.38 -4.03 -2.47
C LEU A 109 0.98 -3.84 -3.14
N GLY A 110 1.04 -3.09 -4.25
CA GLY A 110 2.25 -2.96 -5.05
C GLY A 110 2.66 -4.27 -5.71
N THR A 111 1.69 -5.14 -5.96
CA THR A 111 1.88 -6.35 -6.76
C THR A 111 2.14 -5.95 -8.20
N ASN A 112 3.15 -6.57 -8.82
CA ASN A 112 3.47 -6.38 -10.24
C ASN A 112 3.60 -7.71 -11.01
N ALA A 113 3.36 -8.83 -10.33
CA ALA A 113 3.10 -10.13 -10.95
C ALA A 113 2.10 -10.93 -10.09
N ILE A 114 1.13 -11.60 -10.70
CA ILE A 114 0.21 -12.53 -10.02
C ILE A 114 0.52 -13.94 -10.49
N TRP A 115 0.82 -14.83 -9.55
CA TRP A 115 0.94 -16.26 -9.80
C TRP A 115 -0.38 -16.94 -9.41
N ILE A 116 -1.06 -17.56 -10.37
CA ILE A 116 -2.27 -18.34 -10.15
C ILE A 116 -1.99 -19.86 -10.22
N THR A 117 -2.78 -20.64 -9.49
CA THR A 117 -2.83 -22.10 -9.63
C THR A 117 -3.15 -22.52 -11.06
N ALA A 118 -2.70 -23.70 -11.46
CA ALA A 118 -2.95 -24.26 -12.78
C ALA A 118 -4.44 -24.25 -13.17
N PRO A 119 -4.84 -23.51 -14.22
CA PRO A 119 -6.25 -23.30 -14.58
C PRO A 119 -6.81 -24.37 -15.53
N TYR A 120 -5.97 -25.29 -16.03
CA TYR A 120 -6.40 -26.37 -16.93
C TYR A 120 -7.21 -27.43 -16.19
N GLU A 121 -8.01 -28.18 -16.95
CA GLU A 121 -8.97 -29.16 -16.47
C GLU A 121 -8.31 -30.20 -15.56
N GLN A 122 -8.83 -30.29 -14.34
CA GLN A 122 -8.40 -31.20 -13.29
C GLN A 122 -9.26 -32.46 -13.29
N MET A 123 -8.78 -33.54 -12.66
CA MET A 123 -9.57 -34.76 -12.45
C MET A 123 -10.97 -34.45 -11.88
N HIS A 124 -12.03 -35.12 -12.36
CA HIS A 124 -13.40 -34.72 -12.01
C HIS A 124 -13.82 -35.22 -10.61
N GLY A 125 -13.31 -36.36 -10.19
CA GLY A 125 -13.65 -37.00 -8.92
C GLY A 125 -12.68 -36.65 -7.78
N TRP A 126 -12.70 -37.49 -6.75
CA TRP A 126 -11.88 -37.37 -5.55
C TRP A 126 -10.97 -38.58 -5.34
N VAL A 127 -9.94 -38.39 -4.52
CA VAL A 127 -9.16 -39.45 -3.85
C VAL A 127 -9.23 -39.27 -2.32
N GLY A 128 -8.79 -40.28 -1.56
CA GLY A 128 -8.74 -40.15 -0.10
C GLY A 128 -7.70 -39.13 0.35
N GLY A 129 -8.13 -38.12 1.09
CA GLY A 129 -7.30 -37.05 1.62
C GLY A 129 -6.56 -37.44 2.90
N GLY A 130 -5.30 -37.01 2.99
CA GLY A 130 -4.42 -37.26 4.13
C GLY A 130 -4.05 -38.73 4.34
N THR A 131 -3.21 -38.96 5.35
CA THR A 131 -2.67 -40.31 5.65
C THR A 131 -3.77 -41.30 6.06
N GLY A 132 -4.88 -40.82 6.63
CA GLY A 132 -6.02 -41.64 7.04
C GLY A 132 -7.13 -41.79 5.99
N GLY A 133 -7.13 -41.01 4.90
CA GLY A 133 -8.26 -40.96 3.97
C GLY A 133 -9.49 -40.34 4.63
N ASP A 134 -9.30 -39.34 5.48
CA ASP A 134 -10.33 -38.85 6.39
C ASP A 134 -11.23 -37.77 5.80
N PHE A 135 -10.95 -37.31 4.58
CA PHE A 135 -11.79 -36.41 3.79
C PHE A 135 -11.66 -36.72 2.29
N ALA A 136 -12.61 -36.29 1.47
CA ALA A 136 -12.48 -36.38 0.02
C ALA A 136 -11.58 -35.25 -0.51
N HIS A 137 -10.61 -35.59 -1.35
CA HIS A 137 -9.63 -34.66 -1.90
C HIS A 137 -9.77 -34.53 -3.42
N TYR A 138 -10.16 -33.34 -3.86
CA TYR A 138 -10.37 -32.96 -5.26
C TYR A 138 -9.22 -32.08 -5.76
N GLY A 139 -9.09 -31.94 -7.08
CA GLY A 139 -8.05 -31.14 -7.72
C GLY A 139 -8.17 -29.62 -7.59
N PHE A 140 -8.71 -29.07 -6.49
CA PHE A 140 -8.94 -27.63 -6.30
C PHE A 140 -7.66 -26.77 -6.39
N HIS A 141 -6.51 -27.38 -6.09
CA HIS A 141 -5.20 -26.74 -6.06
C HIS A 141 -4.52 -26.67 -7.43
N GLY A 142 -5.04 -27.37 -8.46
CA GLY A 142 -4.50 -27.31 -9.83
C GLY A 142 -3.44 -28.37 -10.20
N TYR A 143 -3.02 -29.22 -9.26
CA TYR A 143 -1.92 -30.18 -9.48
C TYR A 143 -2.39 -31.55 -10.02
N TYR A 144 -3.68 -31.78 -10.25
CA TYR A 144 -4.22 -33.07 -10.71
C TYR A 144 -4.79 -32.98 -12.13
N ALA A 145 -3.92 -32.61 -13.07
CA ALA A 145 -4.27 -32.39 -14.46
C ALA A 145 -4.94 -33.60 -15.12
N LEU A 146 -6.06 -33.37 -15.79
CA LEU A 146 -6.73 -34.33 -16.66
C LEU A 146 -6.50 -33.99 -18.14
N ASP A 147 -6.63 -32.70 -18.50
CA ASP A 147 -6.48 -32.22 -19.88
C ASP A 147 -5.90 -30.80 -19.92
N TYR A 148 -4.66 -30.67 -20.38
CA TYR A 148 -3.93 -29.40 -20.49
C TYR A 148 -4.48 -28.44 -21.55
N THR A 149 -5.40 -28.89 -22.42
CA THR A 149 -5.91 -28.10 -23.55
C THR A 149 -7.25 -27.42 -23.28
N THR A 150 -7.78 -27.60 -22.07
CA THR A 150 -9.12 -27.17 -21.68
C THR A 150 -9.05 -26.47 -20.32
N MET A 151 -9.79 -25.38 -20.13
CA MET A 151 -10.02 -24.73 -18.84
C MET A 151 -10.76 -25.68 -17.88
N ASP A 152 -10.38 -25.73 -16.61
CA ASP A 152 -11.24 -26.34 -15.60
C ASP A 152 -12.50 -25.47 -15.41
N LYS A 153 -13.67 -26.08 -15.56
CA LYS A 153 -14.95 -25.37 -15.48
C LYS A 153 -15.19 -24.70 -14.13
N ASN A 154 -14.59 -25.17 -13.04
CA ASN A 154 -14.64 -24.47 -11.74
C ASN A 154 -13.84 -23.15 -11.74
N MET A 155 -12.81 -23.02 -12.57
CA MET A 155 -11.94 -21.83 -12.59
C MET A 155 -12.49 -20.73 -13.51
N GLY A 156 -13.21 -21.11 -14.56
CA GLY A 156 -13.84 -20.18 -15.49
C GLY A 156 -13.77 -20.63 -16.95
N THR A 157 -14.03 -19.70 -17.85
CA THR A 157 -14.02 -19.84 -19.31
C THR A 157 -12.75 -19.25 -19.93
N VAL A 158 -12.52 -19.54 -21.22
CA VAL A 158 -11.44 -18.92 -22.01
C VAL A 158 -11.60 -17.40 -22.04
N GLU A 159 -12.83 -16.90 -22.17
CA GLU A 159 -13.13 -15.47 -22.15
C GLU A 159 -12.80 -14.82 -20.80
N GLU A 160 -13.15 -15.46 -19.67
CA GLU A 160 -12.81 -14.97 -18.33
C GLU A 160 -11.29 -14.99 -18.08
N MET A 161 -10.56 -15.98 -18.62
CA MET A 161 -9.10 -16.00 -18.56
C MET A 161 -8.49 -14.84 -19.35
N ARG A 162 -9.01 -14.56 -20.56
CA ARG A 162 -8.57 -13.44 -21.37
C ARG A 162 -8.83 -12.10 -20.68
N GLU A 163 -10.02 -11.94 -20.09
CA GLU A 163 -10.39 -10.75 -19.32
C GLU A 163 -9.46 -10.55 -18.12
N PHE A 164 -9.17 -11.61 -17.36
CA PHE A 164 -8.25 -11.56 -16.23
C PHE A 164 -6.85 -11.09 -16.65
N VAL A 165 -6.27 -11.69 -17.70
CA VAL A 165 -4.92 -11.34 -18.17
C VAL A 165 -4.88 -9.93 -18.75
N ASP A 166 -5.82 -9.56 -19.62
CA ASP A 166 -5.89 -8.22 -20.19
C ASP A 166 -6.04 -7.15 -19.08
N THR A 167 -6.84 -7.43 -18.04
CA THR A 167 -7.04 -6.53 -16.90
C THR A 167 -5.78 -6.40 -16.04
N ALA A 168 -5.07 -7.51 -15.81
CA ALA A 168 -3.80 -7.49 -15.09
C ALA A 168 -2.75 -6.68 -15.86
N HIS A 169 -2.59 -6.95 -17.16
CA HIS A 169 -1.64 -6.25 -18.02
C HIS A 169 -1.93 -4.75 -18.11
N ALA A 170 -3.21 -4.36 -18.23
CA ALA A 170 -3.62 -2.95 -18.20
C ALA A 170 -3.26 -2.22 -16.90
N LYS A 171 -3.04 -2.96 -15.81
CA LYS A 171 -2.62 -2.45 -14.50
C LYS A 171 -1.10 -2.58 -14.26
N GLY A 172 -0.32 -2.94 -15.28
CA GLY A 172 1.13 -3.14 -15.17
C GLY A 172 1.52 -4.46 -14.48
N ILE A 173 0.58 -5.40 -14.35
CA ILE A 173 0.77 -6.65 -13.59
C ILE A 173 0.93 -7.82 -14.55
N ARG A 174 2.04 -8.56 -14.40
CA ARG A 174 2.31 -9.80 -15.15
C ARG A 174 1.52 -10.98 -14.61
N VAL A 175 1.22 -11.96 -15.45
CA VAL A 175 0.52 -13.19 -15.06
C VAL A 175 1.45 -14.39 -15.18
N VAL A 176 1.60 -15.12 -14.08
CA VAL A 176 2.40 -16.34 -13.97
C VAL A 176 1.46 -17.52 -13.73
N LEU A 177 1.61 -18.60 -14.51
CA LEU A 177 0.85 -19.83 -14.29
C LEU A 177 1.69 -20.87 -13.55
N ASP A 178 1.06 -21.57 -12.62
CA ASP A 178 1.58 -22.86 -12.18
C ASP A 178 1.52 -23.88 -13.33
N VAL A 179 2.60 -24.64 -13.52
CA VAL A 179 2.69 -25.65 -14.58
C VAL A 179 3.27 -26.95 -14.05
N ILE A 180 2.61 -28.06 -14.42
CA ILE A 180 2.99 -29.41 -14.04
C ILE A 180 3.41 -30.16 -15.31
N MET A 181 4.71 -30.42 -15.46
CA MET A 181 5.24 -31.33 -16.50
C MET A 181 5.44 -32.76 -15.99
N ASN A 182 5.51 -32.95 -14.67
CA ASN A 182 5.91 -34.20 -14.05
C ASN A 182 4.82 -35.27 -14.11
N HIS A 183 3.56 -34.91 -13.84
CA HIS A 183 2.49 -35.90 -13.66
C HIS A 183 1.11 -35.38 -14.10
N PRO A 184 0.17 -36.28 -14.47
CA PRO A 184 -1.25 -35.98 -14.45
C PRO A 184 -1.83 -36.14 -13.04
N GLY A 185 -3.15 -36.02 -12.92
CA GLY A 185 -3.90 -36.38 -11.72
C GLY A 185 -4.06 -37.89 -11.51
N TYR A 186 -4.60 -38.26 -10.35
CA TYR A 186 -4.92 -39.65 -10.03
C TYR A 186 -6.09 -40.20 -10.86
N ALA A 187 -6.20 -41.53 -10.89
CA ALA A 187 -7.41 -42.20 -11.35
C ALA A 187 -8.51 -42.08 -10.30
N THR A 188 -9.61 -41.41 -10.62
CA THR A 188 -10.78 -41.32 -9.73
C THR A 188 -11.91 -42.22 -10.22
N LEU A 189 -12.79 -42.67 -9.31
CA LEU A 189 -13.97 -43.47 -9.66
C LEU A 189 -14.86 -42.80 -10.71
N LYS A 190 -14.93 -41.46 -10.65
CA LYS A 190 -15.70 -40.64 -11.58
C LYS A 190 -15.10 -40.67 -12.98
N ASP A 191 -13.81 -40.38 -13.10
CA ASP A 191 -13.13 -40.37 -14.40
C ASP A 191 -13.08 -41.78 -15.00
N MET A 192 -12.89 -42.82 -14.18
CA MET A 192 -12.94 -44.22 -14.60
C MET A 192 -14.31 -44.60 -15.20
N GLU A 193 -15.40 -44.15 -14.58
CA GLU A 193 -16.75 -44.36 -15.09
C GLU A 193 -17.00 -43.55 -16.37
N GLU A 194 -16.68 -42.27 -16.33
CA GLU A 194 -16.93 -41.33 -17.43
C GLU A 194 -16.14 -41.71 -18.68
N TYR A 195 -14.87 -42.11 -18.56
CA TYR A 195 -14.00 -42.40 -19.70
C TYR A 195 -13.71 -43.90 -19.88
N SER A 196 -14.40 -44.77 -19.13
CA SER A 196 -14.38 -46.23 -19.34
C SER A 196 -12.98 -46.85 -19.28
N PHE A 197 -12.18 -46.46 -18.29
CA PHE A 197 -10.89 -47.07 -17.96
C PHE A 197 -10.85 -47.63 -16.55
N GLY A 198 -9.91 -48.54 -16.29
CA GLY A 198 -9.70 -49.18 -14.99
C GLY A 198 -10.80 -50.18 -14.60
N ALA A 199 -10.46 -51.15 -13.75
CA ALA A 199 -11.36 -52.23 -13.37
C ALA A 199 -12.07 -51.92 -12.04
N ARG A 200 -13.25 -51.28 -12.14
CA ARG A 200 -14.07 -50.82 -11.01
C ARG A 200 -14.75 -51.93 -10.18
N ASN A 201 -14.80 -53.17 -10.67
CA ASN A 201 -15.43 -54.31 -9.97
C ASN A 201 -16.85 -54.01 -9.40
N GLY A 202 -17.66 -53.25 -10.13
CA GLY A 202 -19.04 -52.92 -9.76
C GLY A 202 -19.21 -51.70 -8.84
N ILE A 203 -18.13 -51.02 -8.43
CA ILE A 203 -18.23 -49.76 -7.68
C ILE A 203 -18.58 -48.58 -8.60
N GLY A 204 -19.58 -47.80 -8.23
CA GLY A 204 -20.03 -46.61 -8.97
C GLY A 204 -19.28 -45.33 -8.59
N ALA A 205 -19.35 -44.29 -9.44
CA ALA A 205 -18.74 -42.99 -9.16
C ALA A 205 -19.30 -42.27 -7.92
N GLY A 206 -20.52 -42.61 -7.50
CA GLY A 206 -21.18 -42.07 -6.31
C GLY A 206 -20.87 -42.81 -5.00
N TRP A 207 -19.87 -43.69 -4.98
CA TRP A 207 -19.50 -44.39 -3.74
C TRP A 207 -18.97 -43.42 -2.68
N THR A 208 -19.35 -43.65 -1.43
CA THR A 208 -18.91 -42.89 -0.25
C THR A 208 -18.59 -43.84 0.90
N PRO A 209 -17.69 -43.49 1.83
CA PRO A 209 -17.35 -44.34 2.97
C PRO A 209 -18.57 -44.63 3.85
N GLY A 210 -18.79 -45.91 4.16
CA GLY A 210 -19.75 -46.34 5.19
C GLY A 210 -19.16 -46.32 6.60
N SER A 211 -19.93 -46.79 7.58
CA SER A 211 -19.47 -46.92 8.97
C SER A 211 -18.18 -47.75 9.07
N GLY A 212 -17.11 -47.18 9.63
CA GLY A 212 -15.81 -47.83 9.80
C GLY A 212 -14.92 -47.85 8.54
N GLN A 213 -15.37 -47.27 7.43
CA GLN A 213 -14.58 -47.08 6.22
C GLN A 213 -14.03 -45.65 6.16
N THR A 214 -12.97 -45.46 5.38
CA THR A 214 -12.42 -44.14 5.04
C THR A 214 -12.48 -43.94 3.53
N TRP A 215 -12.15 -42.74 3.05
CA TRP A 215 -12.06 -42.47 1.61
C TRP A 215 -10.97 -43.31 0.92
N HIS A 216 -10.07 -43.97 1.66
CA HIS A 216 -9.13 -44.94 1.08
C HIS A 216 -9.75 -46.33 0.85
N SER A 217 -10.89 -46.66 1.49
CA SER A 217 -11.46 -48.02 1.45
C SER A 217 -11.94 -48.47 0.08
N TYR A 218 -12.11 -47.57 -0.90
CA TYR A 218 -12.45 -47.97 -2.27
C TYR A 218 -11.33 -48.77 -2.95
N HIS A 219 -10.07 -48.58 -2.52
CA HIS A 219 -8.92 -49.31 -3.06
C HIS A 219 -9.04 -50.84 -2.88
N ASP A 220 -9.74 -51.30 -1.85
CA ASP A 220 -9.98 -52.73 -1.60
C ASP A 220 -10.91 -53.37 -2.65
N ILE A 221 -11.64 -52.56 -3.40
CA ILE A 221 -12.62 -53.01 -4.40
C ILE A 221 -12.01 -52.98 -5.81
N ILE A 222 -11.10 -52.05 -6.09
CA ILE A 222 -10.53 -51.83 -7.41
C ILE A 222 -9.56 -52.97 -7.79
N ASN A 223 -9.72 -53.55 -8.98
CA ASN A 223 -8.76 -54.52 -9.49
C ASN A 223 -7.60 -53.81 -10.22
N TYR A 224 -6.52 -53.53 -9.50
CA TYR A 224 -5.29 -52.95 -10.07
C TYR A 224 -4.49 -53.90 -10.95
N ASN A 225 -4.86 -55.18 -11.02
CA ASN A 225 -4.16 -56.22 -11.78
C ASN A 225 -4.72 -56.44 -13.21
N ASP A 226 -5.84 -55.81 -13.57
CA ASP A 226 -6.40 -55.91 -14.93
C ASP A 226 -5.71 -54.93 -15.89
N SER A 227 -4.58 -55.36 -16.45
CA SER A 227 -3.80 -54.55 -17.40
C SER A 227 -4.60 -54.12 -18.64
N SER A 228 -5.61 -54.90 -19.05
CA SER A 228 -6.46 -54.58 -20.20
C SER A 228 -7.39 -53.40 -19.92
N ALA A 229 -7.94 -53.31 -18.70
CA ALA A 229 -8.76 -52.19 -18.28
C ALA A 229 -7.92 -50.93 -18.02
N TRP A 230 -6.74 -51.08 -17.41
CA TRP A 230 -5.88 -49.96 -17.04
C TRP A 230 -5.14 -49.35 -18.23
N SER A 231 -4.79 -50.12 -19.26
CA SER A 231 -4.14 -49.59 -20.48
C SER A 231 -4.96 -48.51 -21.23
N LYS A 232 -6.27 -48.39 -20.96
CA LYS A 232 -7.16 -47.36 -21.52
C LYS A 232 -7.07 -45.99 -20.86
N TRP A 233 -6.30 -45.88 -19.78
CA TRP A 233 -6.07 -44.61 -19.09
C TRP A 233 -4.97 -43.81 -19.83
N TRP A 234 -3.85 -43.50 -19.19
CA TRP A 234 -2.72 -42.83 -19.86
C TRP A 234 -1.88 -43.77 -20.74
N GLY A 235 -2.05 -45.08 -20.62
CA GLY A 235 -1.31 -46.07 -21.40
C GLY A 235 0.20 -45.92 -21.21
N GLY A 236 0.98 -46.06 -22.29
CA GLY A 236 2.45 -46.01 -22.22
C GLY A 236 3.07 -44.66 -21.82
N TRP A 237 2.25 -43.64 -21.54
CA TRP A 237 2.70 -42.28 -21.19
C TRP A 237 3.21 -42.11 -19.78
N VAL A 238 2.76 -42.93 -18.83
CA VAL A 238 3.10 -42.76 -17.41
C VAL A 238 3.76 -44.00 -16.83
N ARG A 239 4.51 -43.80 -15.74
CA ARG A 239 4.84 -44.82 -14.76
C ARG A 239 3.79 -44.81 -13.68
N ALA A 240 3.42 -46.00 -13.21
CA ALA A 240 2.45 -46.14 -12.14
C ALA A 240 2.59 -47.52 -11.49
N GLY A 241 2.25 -47.62 -10.20
CA GLY A 241 2.23 -48.88 -9.44
C GLY A 241 1.03 -49.78 -9.75
N ILE A 242 0.60 -49.88 -11.02
CA ILE A 242 -0.58 -50.63 -11.46
C ILE A 242 -0.23 -51.54 -12.65
N ALA A 243 -0.97 -52.64 -12.86
CA ALA A 243 -0.62 -53.60 -13.89
C ALA A 243 -0.69 -53.01 -15.30
N GLY A 244 0.32 -53.32 -16.11
CA GLY A 244 0.44 -52.84 -17.49
C GLY A 244 1.21 -51.52 -17.65
N TYR A 245 1.71 -50.92 -16.57
CA TYR A 245 2.51 -49.70 -16.58
C TYR A 245 3.96 -49.98 -16.18
N GLU A 246 4.88 -49.11 -16.60
CA GLU A 246 6.25 -49.12 -16.07
C GLU A 246 6.19 -48.77 -14.58
N SER A 247 6.89 -49.54 -13.75
CA SER A 247 6.93 -49.29 -12.31
C SER A 247 7.62 -47.97 -11.99
N CYS A 248 7.18 -47.31 -10.92
CA CYS A 248 7.86 -46.15 -10.36
C CYS A 248 9.29 -46.52 -9.95
N GLY A 249 10.26 -45.70 -10.33
CA GLY A 249 11.65 -45.85 -9.92
C GLY A 249 11.93 -45.23 -8.55
N GLY A 250 13.19 -45.30 -8.13
CA GLY A 250 13.65 -44.75 -6.84
C GLY A 250 14.48 -43.47 -6.95
N SER A 251 14.69 -42.94 -8.15
CA SER A 251 15.41 -41.68 -8.37
C SER A 251 14.45 -40.49 -8.39
N ASP A 252 14.98 -39.27 -8.22
CA ASP A 252 14.20 -38.05 -8.35
C ASP A 252 13.43 -37.99 -9.69
N LEU A 253 14.03 -38.47 -10.78
CA LEU A 253 13.47 -38.40 -12.14
C LEU A 253 12.49 -39.52 -12.52
N THR A 254 12.32 -40.54 -11.69
CA THR A 254 11.49 -41.72 -12.07
C THR A 254 10.51 -42.14 -10.99
N GLN A 255 10.55 -41.48 -9.83
CA GLN A 255 9.63 -41.77 -8.74
C GLN A 255 8.25 -41.17 -8.99
N CYS A 256 7.23 -41.89 -8.53
CA CYS A 256 5.85 -41.40 -8.49
C CYS A 256 5.66 -40.55 -7.24
N VAL A 257 6.02 -39.26 -7.31
CA VAL A 257 5.93 -38.32 -6.18
C VAL A 257 4.50 -38.27 -5.64
N GLY A 258 4.32 -38.43 -4.33
CA GLY A 258 2.97 -38.49 -3.74
C GLY A 258 2.11 -39.65 -4.25
N SER A 259 2.71 -40.69 -4.84
CA SER A 259 2.01 -41.77 -5.56
C SER A 259 1.27 -41.31 -6.83
N LEU A 260 1.53 -40.10 -7.33
CA LEU A 260 1.00 -39.62 -8.59
C LEU A 260 1.64 -40.38 -9.76
N PRO A 261 0.91 -40.63 -10.85
CA PRO A 261 1.50 -41.22 -12.05
C PRO A 261 2.61 -40.31 -12.57
N ASP A 262 3.76 -40.86 -12.93
CA ASP A 262 4.88 -40.06 -13.40
C ASP A 262 4.91 -40.06 -14.93
N PHE A 263 4.77 -38.91 -15.59
CA PHE A 263 4.93 -38.85 -17.03
C PHE A 263 6.32 -39.32 -17.42
N ARG A 264 6.39 -40.17 -18.44
CA ARG A 264 7.66 -40.71 -18.94
C ARG A 264 8.36 -39.67 -19.81
N THR A 265 8.81 -38.57 -19.20
CA THR A 265 9.48 -37.42 -19.86
C THR A 265 10.83 -37.79 -20.47
N ASN A 266 11.44 -38.88 -20.00
CA ASN A 266 12.61 -39.51 -20.60
C ASN A 266 12.35 -40.14 -21.98
N VAL A 267 11.10 -40.44 -22.34
CA VAL A 267 10.76 -40.99 -23.67
C VAL A 267 10.96 -39.89 -24.72
N THR A 268 11.70 -40.22 -25.78
CA THR A 268 12.08 -39.27 -26.85
C THR A 268 11.44 -39.57 -28.20
N ASN A 269 10.82 -40.73 -28.35
CA ASN A 269 10.07 -41.11 -29.55
C ASN A 269 8.55 -40.98 -29.34
N SER A 270 7.82 -40.87 -30.44
CA SER A 270 6.35 -40.94 -30.38
C SER A 270 5.88 -42.29 -29.88
N ILE A 271 4.84 -42.26 -29.03
CA ILE A 271 4.06 -43.42 -28.59
C ILE A 271 2.55 -43.20 -28.79
N GLY A 272 2.18 -42.23 -29.65
CA GLY A 272 0.80 -41.85 -29.94
C GLY A 272 0.13 -41.03 -28.82
N LEU A 273 -1.12 -40.62 -29.03
CA LEU A 273 -1.93 -39.96 -28.00
C LEU A 273 -2.31 -40.92 -26.86
N PRO A 274 -2.46 -40.43 -25.62
CA PRO A 274 -2.92 -41.25 -24.51
C PRO A 274 -4.39 -41.68 -24.74
N PRO A 275 -4.74 -42.96 -24.52
CA PRO A 275 -6.09 -43.48 -24.80
C PRO A 275 -7.23 -42.74 -24.07
N LEU A 276 -6.95 -42.23 -22.87
CA LEU A 276 -7.86 -41.37 -22.12
C LEU A 276 -8.27 -40.13 -22.91
N LEU A 277 -7.30 -39.36 -23.43
CA LEU A 277 -7.59 -38.13 -24.16
C LEU A 277 -8.27 -38.43 -25.51
N GLN A 278 -7.91 -39.53 -26.18
CA GLN A 278 -8.62 -39.98 -27.37
C GLN A 278 -10.11 -40.22 -27.08
N THR A 279 -10.41 -40.89 -25.97
CA THR A 279 -11.79 -41.17 -25.54
C THR A 279 -12.52 -39.90 -25.15
N LYS A 280 -11.90 -39.06 -24.32
CA LYS A 280 -12.47 -37.79 -23.85
C LYS A 280 -12.79 -36.87 -25.02
N TRP A 281 -11.81 -36.56 -25.87
CA TRP A 281 -11.99 -35.66 -27.00
C TRP A 281 -12.99 -36.20 -28.02
N GLY A 282 -13.11 -37.52 -28.16
CA GLY A 282 -14.15 -38.16 -28.99
C GLY A 282 -15.58 -37.96 -28.45
N LYS A 283 -15.75 -37.70 -27.15
CA LYS A 283 -17.05 -37.41 -26.52
C LYS A 283 -17.44 -35.93 -26.61
N GLU A 284 -16.47 -35.04 -26.79
CA GLU A 284 -16.68 -33.58 -26.89
C GLU A 284 -17.19 -33.16 -28.27
N THR A 285 -18.43 -33.56 -28.59
CA THR A 285 -19.04 -33.34 -29.92
C THR A 285 -19.80 -32.02 -30.06
N GLY A 286 -19.87 -31.20 -29.00
CA GLY A 286 -20.40 -29.83 -29.00
C GLY A 286 -20.67 -29.30 -27.58
N GLY A 287 -20.63 -27.97 -27.41
CA GLY A 287 -20.89 -27.31 -26.13
C GLY A 287 -19.68 -27.20 -25.20
N TYR A 288 -18.46 -27.48 -25.70
CA TYR A 288 -17.20 -27.37 -24.95
C TYR A 288 -16.36 -26.15 -25.37
N GLU A 289 -16.79 -25.46 -26.43
CA GLU A 289 -16.09 -24.34 -27.06
C GLU A 289 -15.67 -23.22 -26.09
N PRO A 290 -16.46 -22.85 -25.05
CA PRO A 290 -16.06 -21.84 -24.07
C PRO A 290 -14.86 -22.23 -23.19
N TRP A 291 -14.47 -23.51 -23.16
CA TRP A 291 -13.41 -24.02 -22.29
C TRP A 291 -12.20 -24.54 -23.05
N ILE A 292 -12.33 -24.94 -24.32
CA ILE A 292 -11.20 -25.42 -25.11
C ILE A 292 -10.33 -24.24 -25.53
N VAL A 293 -9.08 -24.21 -25.07
CA VAL A 293 -8.10 -23.16 -25.40
C VAL A 293 -7.89 -23.10 -26.92
N PRO A 294 -8.19 -21.97 -27.59
CA PRO A 294 -8.21 -21.91 -29.05
C PRO A 294 -6.88 -22.28 -29.71
N SER A 295 -5.76 -21.76 -29.21
CA SER A 295 -4.40 -22.12 -29.66
C SER A 295 -4.09 -23.61 -29.50
N ALA A 296 -4.72 -24.31 -28.55
CA ALA A 296 -4.51 -25.74 -28.30
C ALA A 296 -5.38 -26.65 -29.17
N LYS A 297 -6.43 -26.13 -29.84
CA LYS A 297 -7.38 -26.94 -30.65
C LYS A 297 -6.66 -27.81 -31.69
N ASN A 298 -5.67 -27.25 -32.37
CA ASN A 298 -4.90 -27.97 -33.39
C ASN A 298 -3.90 -28.98 -32.82
N LEU A 299 -3.68 -28.97 -31.50
CA LEU A 299 -2.84 -29.92 -30.77
C LEU A 299 -3.64 -31.12 -30.24
N ARG A 300 -4.97 -31.10 -30.36
CA ARG A 300 -5.88 -32.19 -29.93
C ARG A 300 -5.98 -33.31 -30.97
N LYS A 301 -4.82 -33.83 -31.38
CA LYS A 301 -4.63 -34.90 -32.36
C LYS A 301 -3.27 -35.56 -32.16
N ASP A 302 -3.06 -36.72 -32.78
CA ASP A 302 -1.73 -37.33 -32.78
C ASP A 302 -0.77 -36.47 -33.63
N LEU A 303 0.22 -35.87 -32.95
CA LEU A 303 1.26 -35.05 -33.51
C LEU A 303 2.51 -35.86 -33.90
N GLY A 304 2.57 -37.15 -33.53
CA GLY A 304 3.75 -37.97 -33.79
C GLY A 304 5.00 -37.54 -33.01
N VAL A 305 4.82 -36.97 -31.80
CA VAL A 305 5.91 -36.49 -30.93
C VAL A 305 5.95 -37.23 -29.59
N ALA A 306 6.99 -37.02 -28.78
CA ALA A 306 7.13 -37.69 -27.50
C ALA A 306 6.20 -37.09 -26.43
N PRO A 307 5.90 -37.81 -25.33
CA PRO A 307 5.02 -37.33 -24.25
C PRO A 307 5.35 -35.92 -23.73
N ALA A 308 6.62 -35.66 -23.39
CA ALA A 308 7.05 -34.34 -22.90
C ALA A 308 6.89 -33.21 -23.94
N ASP A 309 6.98 -33.53 -25.23
CA ASP A 309 6.81 -32.55 -26.31
C ASP A 309 5.34 -32.13 -26.43
N TYR A 310 4.40 -33.04 -26.21
CA TYR A 310 2.98 -32.69 -26.15
C TYR A 310 2.68 -31.76 -24.98
N VAL A 311 3.13 -32.10 -23.77
CA VAL A 311 2.90 -31.27 -22.57
C VAL A 311 3.51 -29.88 -22.77
N SER A 312 4.73 -29.80 -23.32
CA SER A 312 5.38 -28.52 -23.64
C SER A 312 4.55 -27.68 -24.62
N LYS A 313 4.04 -28.30 -25.68
CA LYS A 313 3.19 -27.63 -26.68
C LYS A 313 1.85 -27.18 -26.12
N TRP A 314 1.22 -28.02 -25.28
CA TRP A 314 -0.05 -27.69 -24.64
C TRP A 314 0.12 -26.52 -23.68
N LEU A 315 1.16 -26.51 -22.86
CA LEU A 315 1.47 -25.39 -21.96
C LEU A 315 1.81 -24.11 -22.73
N ALA A 316 2.64 -24.20 -23.77
CA ALA A 316 2.96 -23.06 -24.63
C ALA A 316 1.73 -22.48 -25.37
N ALA A 317 0.69 -23.29 -25.58
CA ALA A 317 -0.57 -22.82 -26.16
C ALA A 317 -1.26 -21.79 -25.25
N TRP A 318 -1.19 -21.92 -23.93
CA TRP A 318 -1.72 -20.92 -22.98
C TRP A 318 -1.01 -19.57 -23.13
N VAL A 319 0.32 -19.61 -23.29
CA VAL A 319 1.13 -18.41 -23.53
C VAL A 319 0.73 -17.75 -24.84
N GLU A 320 0.60 -18.53 -25.92
CA GLU A 320 0.23 -18.01 -27.23
C GLU A 320 -1.21 -17.46 -27.29
N GLU A 321 -2.12 -17.99 -26.49
CA GLU A 321 -3.52 -17.55 -26.45
C GLU A 321 -3.72 -16.28 -25.63
N PHE A 322 -3.13 -16.26 -24.42
CA PHE A 322 -3.47 -15.28 -23.40
C PHE A 322 -2.38 -14.24 -23.16
N GLY A 323 -1.13 -14.49 -23.56
CA GLY A 323 -0.01 -13.59 -23.27
C GLY A 323 0.57 -13.79 -21.88
N ILE A 324 0.55 -15.03 -21.37
CA ILE A 324 1.13 -15.38 -20.07
C ILE A 324 2.61 -14.98 -20.02
N ASP A 325 3.01 -14.27 -18.97
CA ASP A 325 4.36 -13.68 -18.86
C ASP A 325 5.38 -14.65 -18.27
N GLY A 326 4.93 -15.67 -17.53
CA GLY A 326 5.83 -16.67 -17.00
C GLY A 326 5.19 -17.90 -16.41
N PHE A 327 6.04 -18.85 -16.01
CA PHE A 327 5.64 -20.08 -15.33
C PHE A 327 6.33 -20.25 -13.98
N ARG A 328 5.57 -20.75 -13.02
CA ARG A 328 6.12 -21.45 -11.85
C ARG A 328 6.05 -22.94 -12.15
N ALA A 329 7.20 -23.59 -12.26
CA ALA A 329 7.29 -25.01 -12.53
C ALA A 329 7.20 -25.81 -11.23
N ASP A 330 6.12 -26.57 -11.12
CA ASP A 330 5.90 -27.55 -10.06
C ASP A 330 6.92 -28.68 -10.15
N THR A 331 7.30 -29.23 -8.98
CA THR A 331 8.11 -30.45 -8.86
C THR A 331 9.35 -30.47 -9.78
N ALA A 332 10.01 -29.32 -9.97
CA ALA A 332 11.02 -29.13 -11.03
C ALA A 332 12.18 -30.13 -10.97
N LYS A 333 12.50 -30.64 -9.78
CA LYS A 333 13.51 -31.67 -9.52
C LYS A 333 13.20 -33.03 -10.15
N HIS A 334 11.94 -33.28 -10.52
CA HIS A 334 11.46 -34.58 -10.96
C HIS A 334 11.38 -34.73 -12.49
N VAL A 335 11.72 -33.68 -13.24
CA VAL A 335 11.75 -33.67 -14.71
C VAL A 335 13.15 -33.33 -15.20
N GLU A 336 13.58 -33.92 -16.32
CA GLU A 336 14.93 -33.69 -16.84
C GLU A 336 15.15 -32.23 -17.26
N LEU A 337 16.32 -31.69 -16.93
CA LEU A 337 16.68 -30.29 -17.19
C LEU A 337 16.53 -29.85 -18.64
N ASN A 338 16.83 -30.73 -19.61
CA ASN A 338 16.67 -30.42 -21.03
C ASN A 338 15.19 -30.23 -21.42
N ARG A 339 14.25 -30.84 -20.69
CA ARG A 339 12.81 -30.66 -20.91
C ARG A 339 12.32 -29.31 -20.40
N TRP A 340 12.84 -28.83 -19.27
CA TRP A 340 12.59 -27.46 -18.82
C TRP A 340 13.12 -26.42 -19.81
N LYS A 341 14.32 -26.65 -20.35
CA LYS A 341 14.87 -25.79 -21.41
C LYS A 341 14.02 -25.80 -22.68
N GLN A 342 13.45 -26.94 -23.04
CA GLN A 342 12.50 -27.05 -24.14
C GLN A 342 11.24 -26.23 -23.86
N LEU A 343 10.60 -26.39 -22.70
CA LEU A 343 9.41 -25.62 -22.33
C LEU A 343 9.67 -24.11 -22.38
N LYS A 344 10.80 -23.66 -21.82
CA LYS A 344 11.22 -22.26 -21.87
C LYS A 344 11.28 -21.74 -23.31
N ASN A 345 11.96 -22.46 -24.21
CA ASN A 345 12.10 -22.05 -25.61
C ASN A 345 10.74 -21.99 -26.33
N GLU A 346 9.88 -22.99 -26.13
CA GLU A 346 8.56 -23.03 -26.73
C GLU A 346 7.67 -21.87 -26.23
N SER A 347 7.75 -21.57 -24.94
CA SER A 347 6.96 -20.51 -24.28
C SER A 347 7.45 -19.11 -24.63
N SER A 348 8.76 -18.87 -24.67
CA SER A 348 9.31 -17.60 -25.15
C SER A 348 8.85 -17.30 -26.58
N ALA A 349 8.94 -18.29 -27.48
CA ALA A 349 8.47 -18.12 -28.85
C ALA A 349 6.95 -17.93 -28.93
N ALA A 350 6.18 -18.54 -28.03
CA ALA A 350 4.74 -18.36 -27.93
C ALA A 350 4.36 -16.94 -27.49
N LEU A 351 5.06 -16.37 -26.50
CA LEU A 351 4.85 -14.99 -26.04
C LEU A 351 5.16 -13.99 -27.15
N GLU A 352 6.25 -14.19 -27.89
CA GLU A 352 6.58 -13.37 -29.06
C GLU A 352 5.46 -13.42 -30.12
N ARG A 353 4.92 -14.60 -30.41
CA ARG A 353 3.78 -14.74 -31.35
C ARG A 353 2.53 -14.07 -30.81
N TRP A 354 2.25 -14.15 -29.51
CA TRP A 354 1.12 -13.45 -28.91
C TRP A 354 1.26 -11.93 -29.06
N ARG A 355 2.43 -11.36 -28.71
CA ARG A 355 2.71 -9.92 -28.85
C ARG A 355 2.56 -9.44 -30.30
N GLN A 356 3.08 -10.21 -31.25
CA GLN A 356 2.95 -9.91 -32.69
C GLN A 356 1.50 -9.94 -33.19
N LYS A 357 0.69 -10.87 -32.69
CA LYS A 357 -0.72 -11.01 -33.08
C LYS A 357 -1.63 -9.98 -32.40
N ASN A 358 -1.19 -9.44 -31.27
CA ASN A 358 -1.99 -8.59 -30.40
C ASN A 358 -1.33 -7.22 -30.12
N PRO A 359 -0.86 -6.46 -31.13
CA PRO A 359 -0.08 -5.24 -30.91
C PRO A 359 -0.84 -4.12 -30.17
N ASP A 360 -2.18 -4.21 -30.09
CA ASP A 360 -3.04 -3.25 -29.40
C ASP A 360 -3.47 -3.70 -28.00
N LYS A 361 -3.09 -4.90 -27.56
CA LYS A 361 -3.40 -5.40 -26.22
C LYS A 361 -2.43 -4.83 -25.19
N PRO A 362 -2.88 -4.58 -23.94
CA PRO A 362 -1.99 -4.22 -22.84
C PRO A 362 -0.88 -5.26 -22.69
N GLY A 363 0.35 -4.83 -22.39
CA GLY A 363 1.51 -5.71 -22.21
C GLY A 363 2.14 -6.25 -23.50
N ALA A 364 1.55 -5.97 -24.68
CA ALA A 364 2.10 -6.40 -25.95
C ALA A 364 3.40 -5.67 -26.34
N ASP A 365 3.59 -4.45 -25.84
CA ASP A 365 4.75 -3.58 -26.05
C ASP A 365 5.88 -3.79 -25.03
N TRP A 366 5.64 -4.60 -23.99
CA TRP A 366 6.64 -4.91 -23.00
C TRP A 366 7.85 -5.64 -23.59
N THR A 367 9.03 -5.32 -23.06
CA THR A 367 10.31 -5.87 -23.53
C THR A 367 10.88 -6.96 -22.63
N ASP A 368 10.23 -7.26 -21.51
CA ASP A 368 10.67 -8.37 -20.66
C ASP A 368 10.46 -9.72 -21.35
N ASN A 369 11.41 -10.62 -21.10
CA ASN A 369 11.38 -11.99 -21.61
C ASN A 369 10.37 -12.82 -20.81
N PHE A 370 9.84 -13.87 -21.44
CA PHE A 370 9.06 -14.89 -20.73
C PHE A 370 9.87 -15.40 -19.53
N TRP A 371 9.29 -15.43 -18.34
CA TRP A 371 9.99 -15.77 -17.10
C TRP A 371 9.63 -17.15 -16.60
N MET A 372 10.59 -17.86 -15.99
CA MET A 372 10.35 -19.17 -15.42
C MET A 372 11.06 -19.31 -14.08
N THR A 373 10.28 -19.67 -13.05
CA THR A 373 10.79 -20.05 -11.73
C THR A 373 10.49 -21.50 -11.42
N GLY A 374 11.40 -22.19 -10.75
CA GLY A 374 11.25 -23.61 -10.41
C GLY A 374 11.09 -23.84 -8.91
N GLU A 375 10.22 -24.77 -8.55
CA GLU A 375 10.23 -25.37 -7.22
C GLU A 375 11.26 -26.51 -7.17
N VAL A 376 12.41 -26.22 -6.56
CA VAL A 376 13.43 -27.22 -6.26
C VAL A 376 13.57 -27.29 -4.75
N TRP A 377 12.99 -28.32 -4.14
CA TRP A 377 12.90 -28.42 -2.67
C TRP A 377 14.27 -28.27 -1.99
N GLY A 378 14.33 -27.38 -0.99
CA GLY A 378 15.54 -27.09 -0.22
C GLY A 378 16.56 -26.19 -0.91
N HIS A 379 16.23 -25.64 -2.09
CA HIS A 379 17.08 -24.65 -2.75
C HIS A 379 17.11 -23.32 -1.99
N GLY A 380 18.25 -22.63 -2.04
CA GLY A 380 18.50 -21.38 -1.31
C GLY A 380 19.09 -20.31 -2.21
N VAL A 381 19.76 -19.31 -1.64
CA VAL A 381 20.32 -18.20 -2.44
C VAL A 381 21.69 -18.56 -3.03
N GLY A 382 21.65 -19.34 -4.11
CA GLY A 382 22.82 -19.69 -4.91
C GLY A 382 22.45 -20.19 -6.31
N LYS A 383 23.37 -20.05 -7.26
CA LYS A 383 23.18 -20.62 -8.61
C LYS A 383 23.23 -22.14 -8.59
N SER A 384 22.46 -22.74 -9.48
CA SER A 384 22.41 -24.17 -9.74
C SER A 384 22.35 -24.43 -11.26
N GLU A 385 22.39 -25.70 -11.66
CA GLU A 385 22.30 -26.09 -13.07
C GLU A 385 20.99 -25.70 -13.76
N TYR A 386 19.92 -25.44 -12.99
CA TYR A 386 18.62 -25.02 -13.50
C TYR A 386 18.68 -23.70 -14.28
N PHE A 387 19.54 -22.77 -13.88
CA PHE A 387 19.71 -21.46 -14.54
C PHE A 387 20.26 -21.57 -15.97
N ASN A 388 20.98 -22.66 -16.29
CA ASN A 388 21.47 -22.93 -17.65
C ASN A 388 20.45 -23.74 -18.49
N ASN A 389 19.33 -24.13 -17.87
CA ASN A 389 18.35 -25.06 -18.39
C ASN A 389 16.92 -24.49 -18.35
N GLY A 390 16.81 -23.19 -18.59
CA GLY A 390 15.55 -22.52 -18.90
C GLY A 390 14.98 -21.67 -17.77
N PHE A 391 15.40 -21.90 -16.52
CA PHE A 391 14.94 -21.12 -15.38
C PHE A 391 15.69 -19.79 -15.26
N ASP A 392 14.95 -18.70 -15.02
CA ASP A 392 15.54 -17.40 -14.68
C ASP A 392 15.64 -17.23 -13.17
N SER A 393 14.78 -17.95 -12.43
CA SER A 393 14.68 -17.91 -10.97
C SER A 393 14.44 -19.31 -10.39
N ILE A 394 14.76 -19.51 -9.12
CA ILE A 394 14.37 -20.69 -8.34
C ILE A 394 13.81 -20.21 -7.00
N ILE A 395 12.81 -20.92 -6.47
CA ILE A 395 12.22 -20.63 -5.16
C ILE A 395 13.29 -20.79 -4.07
N ASN A 396 13.44 -19.75 -3.25
CA ASN A 396 14.37 -19.70 -2.13
C ASN A 396 13.68 -20.12 -0.83
N PHE A 397 13.94 -21.35 -0.39
CA PHE A 397 13.35 -21.90 0.84
C PHE A 397 14.01 -21.37 2.12
N SER A 398 15.24 -20.86 2.05
CA SER A 398 15.98 -20.48 3.25
C SER A 398 15.47 -19.20 3.91
N PHE A 399 14.72 -18.36 3.18
CA PHE A 399 14.21 -17.10 3.74
C PHE A 399 13.07 -17.30 4.75
N GLN A 400 12.27 -18.37 4.62
CA GLN A 400 11.17 -18.65 5.54
C GLN A 400 11.63 -18.82 6.99
N ASP A 401 12.87 -19.31 7.19
CA ASP A 401 13.50 -19.51 8.50
C ASP A 401 14.56 -18.45 8.83
N ALA A 402 14.67 -17.39 8.02
CA ALA A 402 15.69 -16.37 8.21
C ALA A 402 15.49 -15.58 9.52
N ASN A 403 16.59 -15.22 10.17
CA ASN A 403 16.56 -14.38 11.36
C ASN A 403 16.30 -12.91 10.99
N ILE A 404 15.02 -12.55 10.84
CA ILE A 404 14.58 -11.20 10.49
C ILE A 404 14.86 -10.14 11.57
N ASN A 405 15.42 -10.51 12.73
CA ASN A 405 15.95 -9.55 13.71
C ASN A 405 17.34 -9.03 13.32
N SER A 406 18.00 -9.62 12.32
CA SER A 406 19.34 -9.25 11.85
C SER A 406 19.36 -9.16 10.32
N LEU A 407 18.79 -8.07 9.78
CA LEU A 407 18.55 -7.91 8.34
C LEU A 407 19.81 -7.65 7.51
N GLU A 408 20.80 -6.94 8.04
CA GLU A 408 21.98 -6.51 7.27
C GLU A 408 22.69 -7.67 6.55
N GLY A 409 23.02 -8.73 7.30
CA GLY A 409 23.73 -9.88 6.73
C GLY A 409 22.94 -10.56 5.61
N ILE A 410 21.60 -10.57 5.70
CA ILE A 410 20.72 -11.16 4.69
C ILE A 410 20.66 -10.24 3.47
N TYR A 411 20.37 -8.96 3.68
CA TYR A 411 20.20 -8.01 2.58
C TYR A 411 21.49 -7.79 1.80
N ALA A 412 22.64 -7.68 2.47
CA ALA A 412 23.93 -7.54 1.82
C ALA A 412 24.30 -8.79 1.00
N ASP A 413 24.10 -9.99 1.56
CA ASP A 413 24.37 -11.26 0.86
C ASP A 413 23.51 -11.39 -0.41
N TYR A 414 22.20 -11.15 -0.29
CA TYR A 414 21.26 -11.30 -1.40
C TYR A 414 21.55 -10.28 -2.51
N ALA A 415 21.69 -9.00 -2.16
CA ALA A 415 22.03 -7.95 -3.12
C ALA A 415 23.35 -8.26 -3.83
N SER A 416 24.39 -8.67 -3.10
CA SER A 416 25.70 -8.98 -3.70
C SER A 416 25.59 -10.09 -4.76
N LYS A 417 24.83 -11.15 -4.49
CA LYS A 417 24.65 -12.27 -5.42
C LYS A 417 23.84 -11.87 -6.65
N ILE A 418 22.68 -11.23 -6.45
CA ILE A 418 21.78 -10.83 -7.53
C ILE A 418 22.40 -9.75 -8.41
N ASN A 419 23.02 -8.72 -7.81
CA ASN A 419 23.56 -7.62 -8.61
C ASN A 419 24.85 -7.99 -9.35
N SER A 420 25.59 -9.00 -8.87
CA SER A 420 26.83 -9.47 -9.50
C SER A 420 26.61 -10.29 -10.78
N ASP A 421 25.40 -10.79 -11.02
CA ASP A 421 25.11 -11.65 -12.14
C ASP A 421 23.71 -11.37 -12.72
N PRO A 422 23.61 -10.75 -13.92
CA PRO A 422 22.32 -10.37 -14.52
C PRO A 422 21.45 -11.57 -14.93
N ASN A 423 21.99 -12.79 -14.90
CA ASN A 423 21.24 -14.02 -15.17
C ASN A 423 20.98 -14.80 -13.87
N PHE A 424 20.94 -14.13 -12.71
CA PHE A 424 20.61 -14.73 -11.43
C PHE A 424 19.46 -13.99 -10.76
N ASN A 425 18.41 -14.75 -10.47
CA ASN A 425 17.28 -14.30 -9.67
C ASN A 425 16.87 -15.42 -8.70
N VAL A 426 16.23 -15.06 -7.60
CA VAL A 426 15.57 -16.00 -6.69
C VAL A 426 14.21 -15.45 -6.28
N LEU A 427 13.28 -16.33 -5.96
CA LEU A 427 11.96 -15.97 -5.45
C LEU A 427 11.85 -16.34 -3.98
N SER A 428 11.92 -15.35 -3.09
CA SER A 428 11.89 -15.55 -1.63
C SER A 428 10.47 -15.42 -1.09
N TYR A 429 10.14 -16.18 -0.04
CA TYR A 429 8.80 -16.19 0.57
C TYR A 429 8.87 -16.41 2.08
N ILE A 430 7.78 -16.11 2.79
CA ILE A 430 7.63 -16.39 4.24
C ILE A 430 6.55 -17.45 4.52
N SER A 431 5.55 -17.57 3.65
CA SER A 431 4.49 -18.58 3.73
C SER A 431 4.32 -19.29 2.40
N SER A 432 3.92 -20.56 2.44
CA SER A 432 3.60 -21.34 1.25
C SER A 432 2.51 -22.36 1.53
N HIS A 433 1.85 -22.80 0.47
CA HIS A 433 0.88 -23.89 0.43
C HIS A 433 1.45 -25.28 0.78
N ASP A 434 2.77 -25.45 0.74
CA ASP A 434 3.45 -26.74 0.94
C ASP A 434 4.38 -26.78 2.16
N THR A 435 4.59 -25.64 2.82
CA THR A 435 5.35 -25.59 4.06
C THR A 435 4.45 -25.24 5.22
N ARG A 436 4.32 -23.95 5.52
CA ARG A 436 3.53 -23.40 6.61
C ARG A 436 3.15 -21.96 6.34
N LEU A 437 2.18 -21.45 7.11
CA LEU A 437 1.99 -20.02 7.26
C LEU A 437 3.01 -19.48 8.25
N TYR A 438 3.62 -18.33 7.94
CA TYR A 438 4.44 -17.58 8.90
C TYR A 438 3.63 -17.20 10.15
N ASP A 439 4.28 -16.93 11.28
CA ASP A 439 3.61 -16.46 12.49
C ASP A 439 2.77 -15.21 12.23
N ARG A 440 1.44 -15.35 12.35
CA ARG A 440 0.47 -14.28 12.05
C ARG A 440 0.63 -13.07 12.97
N SER A 441 1.19 -13.24 14.18
CA SER A 441 1.42 -12.14 15.12
C SER A 441 2.60 -11.23 14.73
N ARG A 442 3.46 -11.68 13.80
CA ARG A 442 4.70 -11.00 13.40
C ARG A 442 4.68 -10.48 11.96
N LEU A 443 3.50 -10.42 11.33
CA LEU A 443 3.37 -10.09 9.90
C LEU A 443 3.80 -8.67 9.52
N ILE A 444 3.80 -7.71 10.46
CA ILE A 444 4.35 -6.36 10.20
C ILE A 444 5.87 -6.46 10.03
N GLN A 445 6.55 -7.14 10.96
CA GLN A 445 8.00 -7.32 10.89
C GLN A 445 8.38 -8.17 9.67
N ALA A 446 7.64 -9.24 9.40
CA ALA A 446 7.89 -10.12 8.26
C ALA A 446 7.64 -9.41 6.92
N GLY A 447 6.58 -8.59 6.81
CA GLY A 447 6.30 -7.78 5.62
C GLY A 447 7.39 -6.75 5.35
N THR A 448 7.88 -6.07 6.39
CA THR A 448 9.06 -5.18 6.28
C THR A 448 10.29 -5.94 5.78
N ALA A 449 10.58 -7.10 6.36
CA ALA A 449 11.74 -7.92 6.01
C ALA A 449 11.68 -8.48 4.58
N LEU A 450 10.50 -8.97 4.17
CA LEU A 450 10.30 -9.58 2.86
C LEU A 450 10.25 -8.52 1.76
N LEU A 451 9.40 -7.49 1.88
CA LEU A 451 9.16 -6.55 0.77
C LEU A 451 10.37 -5.64 0.50
N LEU A 452 11.28 -5.46 1.47
CA LEU A 452 12.54 -4.71 1.29
C LEU A 452 13.74 -5.60 0.92
N LEU A 453 13.52 -6.90 0.73
CA LEU A 453 14.55 -7.88 0.39
C LEU A 453 15.00 -7.71 -1.08
N PRO A 454 16.33 -7.75 -1.35
CA PRO A 454 16.84 -7.85 -2.72
C PRO A 454 16.44 -9.15 -3.42
N GLY A 455 16.11 -9.08 -4.71
CA GLY A 455 15.60 -10.20 -5.51
C GLY A 455 14.08 -10.31 -5.50
N GLY A 456 13.53 -11.21 -6.32
CA GLY A 456 12.09 -11.43 -6.39
C GLY A 456 11.51 -11.91 -5.06
N VAL A 457 10.32 -11.43 -4.73
CA VAL A 457 9.60 -11.80 -3.50
C VAL A 457 8.21 -12.33 -3.83
N GLN A 458 7.72 -13.24 -2.99
CA GLN A 458 6.40 -13.82 -3.08
C GLN A 458 5.58 -13.50 -1.84
N THR A 459 4.49 -12.76 -2.04
CA THR A 459 3.41 -12.63 -1.06
C THR A 459 2.45 -13.79 -1.25
N PHE A 460 2.28 -14.66 -0.26
CA PHE A 460 1.28 -15.72 -0.31
C PHE A 460 -0.06 -15.18 0.20
N TYR A 461 -1.15 -15.48 -0.51
CA TYR A 461 -2.44 -14.87 -0.20
C TYR A 461 -2.83 -14.97 1.28
N GLY A 462 -3.12 -13.82 1.88
CA GLY A 462 -3.48 -13.69 3.28
C GLY A 462 -2.32 -13.39 4.23
N ASP A 463 -1.06 -13.34 3.77
CA ASP A 463 0.04 -12.78 4.56
C ASP A 463 -0.18 -11.29 4.85
N GLU A 464 -0.68 -10.56 3.86
CA GLU A 464 -0.97 -9.14 3.93
C GLU A 464 -2.16 -8.79 4.84
N SER A 465 -2.98 -9.77 5.21
CA SER A 465 -4.23 -9.55 5.96
C SER A 465 -4.38 -10.42 7.20
N ALA A 466 -3.36 -11.21 7.51
CA ALA A 466 -3.36 -12.19 8.60
C ALA A 466 -4.45 -13.27 8.49
N ARG A 467 -4.68 -13.79 7.28
CA ARG A 467 -5.59 -14.94 7.04
C ARG A 467 -5.27 -16.10 7.99
N ALA A 468 -6.30 -16.62 8.63
CA ALA A 468 -6.19 -17.69 9.60
C ALA A 468 -5.85 -19.04 8.96
N PHE A 469 -5.17 -19.89 9.73
CA PHE A 469 -4.94 -21.29 9.36
C PHE A 469 -6.27 -22.07 9.35
N GLY A 470 -6.44 -22.96 8.38
CA GLY A 470 -7.66 -23.72 8.12
C GLY A 470 -7.68 -25.13 8.68
N ALA A 471 -8.72 -25.87 8.30
CA ALA A 471 -8.87 -27.27 8.65
C ALA A 471 -7.87 -28.16 7.90
N THR A 472 -7.41 -29.23 8.56
CA THR A 472 -6.31 -30.09 8.09
C THR A 472 -6.73 -31.54 7.83
N GLY A 473 -7.61 -32.08 8.68
CA GLY A 473 -7.78 -33.53 8.77
C GLY A 473 -6.45 -34.18 9.20
N SER A 474 -6.12 -35.34 8.62
CA SER A 474 -4.83 -36.01 8.83
C SER A 474 -3.66 -35.45 8.00
N ASP A 475 -3.86 -34.36 7.26
CA ASP A 475 -2.84 -33.65 6.49
C ASP A 475 -2.71 -32.18 6.96
N PRO A 476 -1.68 -31.86 7.78
CA PRO A 476 -1.52 -30.51 8.33
C PRO A 476 -1.36 -29.43 7.25
N GLN A 477 -0.84 -29.74 6.06
CA GLN A 477 -0.59 -28.73 5.03
C GLN A 477 -1.88 -28.15 4.46
N GLN A 478 -3.01 -28.87 4.51
CA GLN A 478 -4.30 -28.34 4.04
C GLN A 478 -4.72 -27.08 4.79
N GLY A 479 -4.32 -26.93 6.06
CA GLY A 479 -4.62 -25.74 6.84
C GLY A 479 -3.95 -24.47 6.32
N THR A 480 -2.87 -24.58 5.53
CA THR A 480 -2.26 -23.41 4.88
C THR A 480 -3.15 -22.83 3.77
N ARG A 481 -4.20 -23.56 3.36
CA ARG A 481 -5.01 -23.31 2.15
C ARG A 481 -6.44 -22.85 2.48
N SER A 482 -6.72 -22.37 3.68
CA SER A 482 -8.05 -21.82 4.05
C SER A 482 -8.52 -20.71 3.09
N SER A 483 -9.83 -20.52 2.97
CA SER A 483 -10.38 -19.40 2.20
C SER A 483 -9.87 -18.05 2.72
N MET A 484 -9.69 -17.10 1.80
CA MET A 484 -9.49 -15.70 2.13
C MET A 484 -10.73 -15.13 2.84
N ASP A 485 -10.53 -14.46 3.96
CA ASP A 485 -11.61 -13.84 4.73
C ASP A 485 -11.76 -12.36 4.38
N TRP A 486 -12.47 -12.08 3.29
CA TRP A 486 -12.72 -10.72 2.82
C TRP A 486 -13.51 -9.84 3.79
N ASN A 487 -14.23 -10.44 4.73
CA ASN A 487 -15.06 -9.68 5.68
C ASN A 487 -14.28 -9.28 6.93
N ASN A 488 -13.17 -9.96 7.24
CA ASN A 488 -12.39 -9.73 8.46
C ASN A 488 -10.88 -9.58 8.18
N LEU A 489 -10.53 -8.75 7.19
CA LEU A 489 -9.13 -8.42 6.92
C LEU A 489 -8.52 -7.63 8.08
N ASN A 490 -7.31 -8.01 8.52
CA ASN A 490 -6.57 -7.21 9.49
C ASN A 490 -6.05 -5.92 8.83
N GLN A 491 -6.78 -4.81 9.03
CA GLN A 491 -6.49 -3.52 8.40
C GLN A 491 -5.13 -2.93 8.78
N THR A 492 -4.65 -3.19 10.00
CA THR A 492 -3.32 -2.71 10.44
C THR A 492 -2.20 -3.41 9.68
N VAL A 493 -2.30 -4.74 9.51
CA VAL A 493 -1.34 -5.50 8.70
C VAL A 493 -1.47 -5.10 7.24
N LEU A 494 -2.70 -5.01 6.71
CA LEU A 494 -2.95 -4.67 5.31
C LEU A 494 -2.36 -3.31 4.93
N SER A 495 -2.64 -2.27 5.73
CA SER A 495 -2.11 -0.93 5.47
C SER A 495 -0.58 -0.90 5.48
N HIS A 496 0.07 -1.67 6.37
CA HIS A 496 1.51 -1.79 6.39
C HIS A 496 2.06 -2.45 5.11
N TRP A 497 1.50 -3.60 4.73
CA TRP A 497 1.92 -4.34 3.53
C TRP A 497 1.68 -3.52 2.25
N GLN A 498 0.57 -2.79 2.16
CA GLN A 498 0.29 -1.88 1.05
C GLN A 498 1.35 -0.78 0.95
N LYS A 499 1.72 -0.11 2.06
CA LYS A 499 2.73 0.95 2.04
C LYS A 499 4.11 0.45 1.62
N VAL A 500 4.58 -0.65 2.18
CA VAL A 500 5.90 -1.19 1.86
C VAL A 500 5.92 -1.82 0.46
N GLY A 501 4.82 -2.46 0.06
CA GLY A 501 4.64 -3.02 -1.28
C GLY A 501 4.60 -1.95 -2.36
N GLN A 502 3.87 -0.84 -2.13
CA GLN A 502 3.91 0.34 -3.01
C GLN A 502 5.32 0.87 -3.17
N PHE A 503 6.03 1.03 -2.06
CA PHE A 503 7.40 1.53 -2.08
C PHE A 503 8.31 0.63 -2.92
N ARG A 504 8.24 -0.69 -2.75
CA ARG A 504 8.95 -1.63 -3.60
C ARG A 504 8.57 -1.50 -5.07
N ASN A 505 7.28 -1.39 -5.38
CA ASN A 505 6.81 -1.28 -6.76
C ASN A 505 7.22 0.03 -7.44
N ASN A 506 7.34 1.12 -6.67
CA ASN A 506 7.74 2.43 -7.18
C ASN A 506 9.26 2.56 -7.34
N HIS A 507 10.03 1.74 -6.61
CA HIS A 507 11.49 1.80 -6.60
C HIS A 507 12.12 0.46 -6.98
N ILE A 508 12.51 0.34 -8.25
CA ILE A 508 13.26 -0.81 -8.79
C ILE A 508 14.55 -1.08 -8.00
N ALA A 509 15.12 -0.05 -7.38
CA ALA A 509 16.31 -0.18 -6.55
C ALA A 509 16.11 -1.08 -5.33
N VAL A 510 14.88 -1.24 -4.80
CA VAL A 510 14.63 -2.06 -3.61
C VAL A 510 15.08 -3.51 -3.83
N GLY A 511 14.59 -4.14 -4.90
CA GLY A 511 14.89 -5.51 -5.25
C GLY A 511 16.10 -5.68 -6.17
N ALA A 512 16.26 -4.80 -7.16
CA ALA A 512 17.26 -4.94 -8.21
C ALA A 512 18.52 -4.09 -8.02
N GLY A 513 18.51 -3.15 -7.07
CA GLY A 513 19.59 -2.21 -6.81
C GLY A 513 20.68 -2.75 -5.89
N SER A 514 21.82 -2.04 -5.86
CA SER A 514 22.91 -2.27 -4.92
C SER A 514 22.50 -1.96 -3.49
N HIS A 515 23.14 -2.63 -2.53
CA HIS A 515 22.92 -2.46 -1.10
C HIS A 515 24.15 -1.81 -0.46
N GLU A 516 23.93 -0.80 0.40
CA GLU A 516 24.98 -0.24 1.27
C GLU A 516 24.39 0.18 2.61
N LYS A 517 24.95 -0.34 3.71
CA LYS A 517 24.59 0.07 5.08
C LYS A 517 25.16 1.46 5.39
N ILE A 518 24.34 2.27 6.06
CA ILE A 518 24.68 3.62 6.55
C ILE A 518 24.84 3.64 8.07
N SER A 519 23.95 2.98 8.82
CA SER A 519 23.98 2.95 10.30
C SER A 519 23.42 1.63 10.85
N ASP A 520 23.93 1.21 12.02
CA ASP A 520 23.44 0.03 12.74
C ASP A 520 22.17 0.31 13.57
N SER A 521 22.03 1.52 14.14
CA SER A 521 20.90 1.87 15.02
C SER A 521 20.49 3.34 14.87
N PRO A 522 19.23 3.64 14.46
CA PRO A 522 18.32 2.69 13.83
C PRO A 522 18.95 2.11 12.55
N TYR A 523 18.60 0.87 12.19
CA TYR A 523 19.21 0.19 11.05
C TYR A 523 18.88 0.96 9.77
N THR A 524 19.90 1.57 9.17
CA THR A 524 19.75 2.49 8.04
C THR A 524 20.61 2.02 6.89
N PHE A 525 20.05 1.99 5.69
CA PHE A 525 20.75 1.58 4.48
C PHE A 525 20.21 2.31 3.26
N LYS A 526 20.97 2.33 2.17
CA LYS A 526 20.50 2.82 0.87
C LYS A 526 20.38 1.69 -0.16
N ARG A 527 19.55 1.95 -1.17
CA ARG A 527 19.51 1.21 -2.41
C ARG A 527 19.75 2.14 -3.59
N ALA A 528 20.50 1.68 -4.58
CA ALA A 528 20.72 2.44 -5.81
C ALA A 528 20.69 1.53 -7.04
N TYR A 529 20.04 1.98 -8.10
CA TYR A 529 19.95 1.28 -9.38
C TYR A 529 20.28 2.26 -10.50
N SER A 530 21.23 1.88 -11.35
CA SER A 530 21.66 2.62 -12.53
C SER A 530 21.97 1.62 -13.64
N LYS A 531 20.94 1.25 -14.42
CA LYS A 531 21.06 0.36 -15.58
C LYS A 531 19.98 0.71 -16.61
N ASN A 532 20.27 0.47 -17.89
CA ASN A 532 19.31 0.66 -19.00
C ASN A 532 18.66 2.06 -19.05
N GLY A 533 19.38 3.11 -18.63
CA GLY A 533 18.88 4.49 -18.61
C GLY A 533 17.90 4.80 -17.47
N ILE A 534 17.71 3.87 -16.52
CA ILE A 534 16.91 4.07 -15.32
C ILE A 534 17.85 4.36 -14.14
N GLU A 535 17.62 5.49 -13.47
CA GLU A 535 18.25 5.89 -12.21
C GLU A 535 17.20 5.87 -11.11
N ASP A 536 17.44 5.12 -10.04
CA ASP A 536 16.56 5.05 -8.88
C ASP A 536 17.38 4.87 -7.60
N LYS A 537 17.00 5.59 -6.55
CA LYS A 537 17.74 5.60 -5.29
C LYS A 537 16.83 5.91 -4.12
N VAL A 538 17.04 5.19 -3.02
CA VAL A 538 16.27 5.35 -1.79
C VAL A 538 17.14 5.16 -0.55
N VAL A 539 16.71 5.75 0.57
CA VAL A 539 17.27 5.49 1.90
C VAL A 539 16.16 4.92 2.79
N ILE A 540 16.45 3.85 3.51
CA ILE A 540 15.46 3.13 4.32
C ILE A 540 15.98 3.01 5.74
N VAL A 541 15.10 3.27 6.71
CA VAL A 541 15.39 3.18 8.15
C VAL A 541 14.40 2.23 8.81
N VAL A 542 14.91 1.22 9.51
CA VAL A 542 14.11 0.22 10.25
C VAL A 542 14.42 0.35 11.74
N GLY A 543 13.37 0.40 12.57
CA GLY A 543 13.47 0.50 14.02
C GLY A 543 13.74 1.91 14.54
N ALA A 544 13.35 2.95 13.80
CA ALA A 544 13.42 4.34 14.24
C ALA A 544 12.37 4.65 15.32
N ALA A 545 12.67 5.62 16.19
CA ALA A 545 11.74 6.12 17.21
C ALA A 545 11.94 7.62 17.46
N GLY A 546 10.84 8.35 17.70
CA GLY A 546 10.87 9.80 17.90
C GLY A 546 11.41 10.57 16.69
N SER A 547 11.77 11.83 16.90
CA SER A 547 12.42 12.64 15.85
C SER A 547 13.78 12.02 15.50
N THR A 548 13.91 11.49 14.29
CA THR A 548 15.07 10.74 13.82
C THR A 548 15.82 11.53 12.75
N ASN A 549 17.10 11.82 13.01
CA ASN A 549 18.01 12.42 12.04
C ASN A 549 18.65 11.32 11.19
N VAL A 550 18.39 11.34 9.88
CA VAL A 550 18.87 10.32 8.94
C VAL A 550 19.96 10.91 8.07
N ASN A 551 21.14 10.29 8.06
CA ASN A 551 22.22 10.66 7.14
C ASN A 551 21.87 10.19 5.72
N VAL A 552 21.62 11.15 4.84
CA VAL A 552 21.26 10.91 3.44
C VAL A 552 22.28 11.48 2.46
N ALA A 553 23.37 12.08 2.95
CA ALA A 553 24.35 12.83 2.15
C ALA A 553 24.93 12.06 0.96
N SER A 554 25.10 10.74 1.11
CA SER A 554 25.65 9.86 0.06
C SER A 554 24.62 9.47 -1.02
N THR A 555 23.36 9.87 -0.87
CA THR A 555 22.24 9.52 -1.76
C THR A 555 21.53 10.77 -2.28
N PHE A 556 21.19 11.70 -1.38
CA PHE A 556 20.50 12.94 -1.67
C PHE A 556 21.39 14.12 -1.22
N PRO A 557 21.84 15.00 -2.13
CA PRO A 557 22.68 16.14 -1.77
C PRO A 557 21.91 17.19 -0.96
N ASP A 558 22.63 18.08 -0.30
CA ASP A 558 22.05 19.23 0.41
C ASP A 558 21.12 20.05 -0.50
N GLY A 559 20.00 20.49 0.06
CA GLY A 559 18.94 21.19 -0.66
C GLY A 559 18.00 20.26 -1.44
N THR A 560 18.20 18.95 -1.44
CA THR A 560 17.23 18.02 -2.03
C THR A 560 15.99 17.96 -1.14
N MET A 561 14.79 18.06 -1.74
CA MET A 561 13.58 17.68 -1.03
C MET A 561 13.45 16.17 -1.02
N VAL A 562 13.28 15.60 0.17
CA VAL A 562 13.04 14.17 0.37
C VAL A 562 11.72 13.94 1.08
N ARG A 563 11.10 12.79 0.81
CA ARG A 563 9.81 12.40 1.36
C ARG A 563 9.93 11.06 2.06
N ASP A 564 9.36 10.95 3.25
CA ASP A 564 9.06 9.65 3.85
C ASP A 564 7.73 9.14 3.29
N VAL A 565 7.79 8.16 2.40
CA VAL A 565 6.61 7.56 1.77
C VAL A 565 5.67 6.91 2.79
N TYR A 566 6.20 6.44 3.91
CA TYR A 566 5.40 5.74 4.92
C TYR A 566 4.44 6.66 5.66
N THR A 567 4.86 7.89 5.96
CA THR A 567 4.04 8.93 6.63
C THR A 567 3.49 9.98 5.68
N GLY A 568 4.10 10.16 4.51
CA GLY A 568 3.81 11.22 3.55
C GLY A 568 4.51 12.54 3.85
N ASN A 569 5.26 12.64 4.96
CA ASN A 569 5.95 13.86 5.35
C ASN A 569 7.15 14.15 4.44
N GLU A 570 7.45 15.42 4.24
CA GLU A 570 8.58 15.89 3.43
C GLU A 570 9.51 16.78 4.27
N THR A 571 10.82 16.71 4.02
CA THR A 571 11.82 17.61 4.61
C THR A 571 12.96 17.90 3.64
N LEU A 572 13.57 19.08 3.80
CA LEU A 572 14.77 19.47 3.06
C LEU A 572 16.00 18.77 3.65
N VAL A 573 16.89 18.27 2.79
CA VAL A 573 18.21 17.81 3.22
C VAL A 573 19.09 19.01 3.59
N SER A 574 19.61 19.02 4.81
CA SER A 574 20.49 20.10 5.29
C SER A 574 21.67 19.52 6.06
N GLY A 575 22.90 19.85 5.67
CA GLY A 575 24.10 19.30 6.29
C GLY A 575 24.21 17.78 6.15
N GLY A 576 23.65 17.22 5.09
CA GLY A 576 23.57 15.79 4.82
C GLY A 576 22.47 15.05 5.59
N ILE A 577 21.65 15.76 6.35
CA ILE A 577 20.65 15.18 7.26
C ILE A 577 19.23 15.47 6.76
N ALA A 578 18.37 14.46 6.82
CA ALA A 578 16.92 14.58 6.72
C ALA A 578 16.28 14.14 8.04
N THR A 579 15.40 14.95 8.61
CA THR A 579 14.76 14.66 9.91
C THR A 579 13.31 14.26 9.71
N PHE A 580 12.94 13.07 10.21
CA PHE A 580 11.57 12.57 10.15
C PHE A 580 11.13 12.03 11.51
N THR A 581 9.82 12.07 11.76
CA THR A 581 9.21 11.24 12.80
C THR A 581 8.69 9.96 12.13
N PRO A 582 9.15 8.76 12.53
CA PRO A 582 8.75 7.51 11.88
C PRO A 582 7.27 7.22 12.11
N GLY A 583 6.69 6.43 11.19
CA GLY A 583 5.33 5.91 11.38
C GLY A 583 5.25 4.91 12.54
N ALA A 584 4.03 4.44 12.83
CA ALA A 584 3.71 3.57 13.98
C ALA A 584 4.54 2.27 14.11
N ASN A 585 5.23 1.85 13.04
CA ASN A 585 6.05 0.64 13.00
C ASN A 585 7.57 0.91 12.94
N GLY A 586 8.00 2.14 13.24
CA GLY A 586 9.43 2.50 13.28
C GLY A 586 10.13 2.46 11.92
N LEU A 587 9.37 2.61 10.83
CA LEU A 587 9.86 2.57 9.45
C LEU A 587 9.86 3.99 8.87
N ILE A 588 10.94 4.35 8.17
CA ILE A 588 11.07 5.57 7.36
C ILE A 588 11.54 5.14 5.97
N LEU A 589 10.78 5.48 4.94
CA LEU A 589 11.03 5.09 3.54
C LEU A 589 11.29 6.36 2.72
N ILE A 590 12.57 6.72 2.57
CA ILE A 590 12.97 8.01 2.01
C ILE A 590 13.19 7.89 0.49
N GLU A 591 12.37 8.64 -0.25
CA GLU A 591 12.54 8.91 -1.68
C GLU A 591 12.86 10.39 -1.93
N GLN A 592 13.24 10.72 -3.17
CA GLN A 592 13.27 12.12 -3.59
C GLN A 592 11.83 12.66 -3.70
N GLY A 593 11.54 13.73 -2.97
CA GLY A 593 10.24 14.40 -2.98
C GLY A 593 10.05 15.28 -4.24
N ALA A 594 8.92 15.98 -4.30
CA ALA A 594 8.64 16.85 -5.43
C ALA A 594 9.74 17.91 -5.59
N GLU A 595 10.34 17.98 -6.79
CA GLU A 595 11.30 19.02 -7.08
C GLU A 595 10.63 20.39 -7.07
N THR A 596 11.02 21.23 -6.12
CA THR A 596 10.66 22.64 -6.16
C THR A 596 11.46 23.35 -7.23
N LYS A 597 10.80 24.23 -7.99
CA LYS A 597 11.47 25.16 -8.91
C LYS A 597 11.89 26.46 -8.25
N LEU A 598 11.42 26.72 -7.03
CA LEU A 598 11.82 27.88 -6.25
C LEU A 598 13.29 27.79 -5.84
N PRO A 599 13.95 28.93 -5.51
CA PRO A 599 15.30 28.93 -4.99
C PRO A 599 15.40 28.06 -3.73
N ILE A 600 16.51 27.39 -3.54
CA ILE A 600 16.73 26.51 -2.39
C ILE A 600 17.83 27.11 -1.53
N LEU A 601 17.52 27.33 -0.25
CA LEU A 601 18.38 28.01 0.71
C LEU A 601 18.66 27.06 1.87
N SER A 602 19.93 26.90 2.24
CA SER A 602 20.26 26.26 3.51
C SER A 602 21.53 26.82 4.16
N ALA A 603 21.78 26.44 5.40
CA ALA A 603 22.97 26.79 6.16
C ALA A 603 23.56 25.54 6.82
N SER A 604 24.89 25.43 6.84
CA SER A 604 25.61 24.32 7.47
C SER A 604 26.67 24.84 8.43
N PRO A 605 26.57 24.55 9.76
CA PRO A 605 25.49 23.81 10.41
C PRO A 605 24.16 24.57 10.42
N ALA A 606 23.05 23.84 10.47
CA ALA A 606 21.68 24.37 10.43
C ALA A 606 21.20 24.78 11.83
N GLY A 607 21.42 26.03 12.22
CA GLY A 607 21.05 26.53 13.55
C GLY A 607 21.71 25.76 14.71
N GLY A 608 21.24 26.01 15.93
CA GLY A 608 21.60 25.25 17.14
C GLY A 608 22.52 25.99 18.12
N THR A 609 23.10 25.26 19.06
CA THR A 609 24.02 25.82 20.06
C THR A 609 25.47 25.60 19.65
N PHE A 610 26.34 26.56 19.92
CA PHE A 610 27.79 26.41 19.78
C PHE A 610 28.51 26.93 21.03
N LYS A 611 29.67 26.34 21.33
CA LYS A 611 30.48 26.62 22.53
C LYS A 611 31.86 27.19 22.20
N THR A 612 32.21 27.27 20.93
CA THR A 612 33.45 27.89 20.46
C THR A 612 33.34 29.42 20.49
N GLU A 613 34.47 30.13 20.51
CA GLU A 613 34.44 31.59 20.40
C GLU A 613 33.73 32.05 19.14
N THR A 614 33.94 31.33 18.04
CA THR A 614 33.28 31.58 16.76
C THR A 614 32.68 30.30 16.17
N LEU A 615 31.61 30.44 15.41
CA LEU A 615 31.03 29.38 14.59
C LEU A 615 31.07 29.79 13.12
N LYS A 616 31.66 28.93 12.29
CA LYS A 616 31.65 29.08 10.84
C LYS A 616 30.41 28.41 10.27
N ILE A 617 29.68 29.12 9.42
CA ILE A 617 28.46 28.66 8.76
C ILE A 617 28.66 28.80 7.25
N THR A 618 28.48 27.71 6.52
CA THR A 618 28.44 27.72 5.04
C THR A 618 27.00 27.92 4.59
N LEU A 619 26.75 29.00 3.86
CA LEU A 619 25.48 29.28 3.21
C LEU A 619 25.39 28.51 1.89
N ARG A 620 24.26 27.88 1.64
CA ARG A 620 23.98 27.12 0.43
C ARG A 620 22.85 27.76 -0.36
N LEU A 621 23.03 27.78 -1.66
CA LEU A 621 22.08 28.32 -2.63
C LEU A 621 22.00 27.42 -3.85
N ASN A 622 20.79 27.04 -4.24
CA ASN A 622 20.55 26.34 -5.50
C ASN A 622 19.34 26.96 -6.22
N LYS A 623 19.24 26.78 -7.54
CA LYS A 623 18.18 27.30 -8.41
C LYS A 623 18.01 28.83 -8.37
N ALA A 624 19.04 29.57 -7.95
CA ALA A 624 19.17 31.01 -8.12
C ALA A 624 20.66 31.40 -8.18
N ASP A 625 20.96 32.50 -8.86
CA ASP A 625 22.34 32.96 -9.07
C ASP A 625 22.97 33.58 -7.81
N SER A 626 22.14 34.22 -6.99
CA SER A 626 22.56 34.84 -5.73
C SER A 626 21.40 34.91 -4.74
N GLY A 627 21.72 34.99 -3.45
CA GLY A 627 20.78 35.20 -2.37
C GLY A 627 21.21 36.36 -1.49
N LYS A 628 20.44 36.63 -0.44
CA LYS A 628 20.76 37.64 0.59
C LYS A 628 20.56 37.07 1.99
N TYR A 629 21.32 37.57 2.96
CA TYR A 629 21.20 37.16 4.35
C TYR A 629 21.29 38.31 5.36
N THR A 630 20.73 38.09 6.55
CA THR A 630 20.85 38.96 7.73
C THR A 630 21.16 38.09 8.95
N LEU A 631 21.82 38.65 9.98
CA LEU A 631 22.19 37.95 11.24
C LEU A 631 21.45 38.48 12.47
N ASP A 632 20.81 39.64 12.34
CA ASP A 632 20.01 40.27 13.39
C ASP A 632 18.54 39.83 13.37
N GLY A 633 18.17 38.91 12.47
CA GLY A 633 16.79 38.49 12.25
C GLY A 633 15.94 39.51 11.50
N SER A 634 16.51 40.58 10.95
CA SER A 634 15.78 41.53 10.09
C SER A 634 15.46 40.91 8.72
N THR A 635 14.61 41.58 7.93
CA THR A 635 14.13 41.07 6.64
C THR A 635 15.30 40.90 5.64
N PRO A 636 15.55 39.68 5.13
CA PRO A 636 16.75 39.39 4.33
C PRO A 636 16.77 40.01 2.92
N GLU A 637 15.65 40.51 2.40
CA GLU A 637 15.54 41.15 1.07
C GLU A 637 16.48 42.36 0.88
N GLN A 638 16.83 43.04 1.97
CA GLN A 638 17.78 44.15 1.98
C GLN A 638 19.11 43.77 2.65
N GLY A 639 19.32 42.47 2.89
CA GLY A 639 20.51 41.91 3.52
C GLY A 639 21.74 41.87 2.62
N ILE A 640 22.79 41.21 3.13
CA ILE A 640 24.09 41.06 2.46
C ILE A 640 23.96 39.96 1.40
N SER A 641 24.39 40.25 0.17
CA SER A 641 24.37 39.25 -0.92
C SER A 641 25.34 38.09 -0.67
N PHE A 642 24.96 36.89 -1.07
CA PHE A 642 25.80 35.70 -1.02
C PHE A 642 25.58 34.80 -2.25
N THR A 643 26.54 33.92 -2.53
CA THR A 643 26.44 32.84 -3.53
C THR A 643 26.60 31.49 -2.85
N ASP A 644 26.30 30.39 -3.55
CA ASP A 644 26.49 29.05 -2.99
C ASP A 644 27.91 28.85 -2.45
N GLY A 645 28.02 28.27 -1.26
CA GLY A 645 29.29 28.01 -0.59
C GLY A 645 29.88 29.21 0.16
N THR A 646 29.19 30.35 0.24
CA THR A 646 29.65 31.51 1.03
C THR A 646 29.80 31.13 2.49
N GLU A 647 30.97 31.35 3.08
CA GLU A 647 31.21 31.13 4.51
C GLU A 647 31.05 32.43 5.29
N ILE A 648 30.27 32.37 6.37
CA ILE A 648 30.10 33.46 7.34
C ILE A 648 30.54 32.98 8.73
N THR A 649 31.02 33.90 9.56
CA THR A 649 31.45 33.61 10.92
C THR A 649 30.60 34.39 11.91
N ILE A 650 30.07 33.73 12.93
CA ILE A 650 29.34 34.35 14.04
C ILE A 650 30.05 34.08 15.37
N GLY A 651 29.72 34.80 16.43
CA GLY A 651 30.11 34.46 17.81
C GLY A 651 31.15 35.36 18.49
N GLU A 652 31.96 36.13 17.75
CA GLU A 652 33.00 36.99 18.36
C GLU A 652 32.43 38.01 19.36
N ASP A 653 31.28 38.61 19.02
CA ASP A 653 30.62 39.64 19.83
C ASP A 653 29.45 39.11 20.68
N MET A 654 29.26 37.79 20.76
CA MET A 654 28.18 37.17 21.53
C MET A 654 28.66 36.83 22.94
N ASN A 655 27.87 37.20 23.96
CA ASN A 655 28.02 36.68 25.30
C ASN A 655 27.45 35.25 25.39
N PHE A 656 27.67 34.56 26.50
CA PHE A 656 27.02 33.29 26.74
C PHE A 656 25.51 33.48 26.91
N ASP A 657 24.74 32.54 26.38
CA ASP A 657 23.28 32.55 26.26
C ASP A 657 22.70 33.56 25.25
N ASP A 658 23.53 34.44 24.67
CA ASP A 658 23.13 35.25 23.53
C ASP A 658 22.83 34.37 22.32
N PHE A 659 21.91 34.85 21.47
CA PHE A 659 21.61 34.20 20.20
C PHE A 659 21.61 35.20 19.05
N THR A 660 21.95 34.70 17.86
CA THR A 660 21.83 35.40 16.58
C THR A 660 20.84 34.66 15.69
N THR A 661 20.17 35.39 14.80
CA THR A 661 19.18 34.83 13.88
C THR A 661 19.62 35.06 12.45
N LEU A 662 20.08 34.01 11.79
CA LEU A 662 20.37 34.01 10.37
C LEU A 662 19.06 33.91 9.59
N ARG A 663 18.74 34.89 8.74
CA ARG A 663 17.69 34.77 7.74
C ARG A 663 18.32 34.78 6.35
N LEU A 664 17.82 33.92 5.46
CA LEU A 664 18.22 33.80 4.06
C LEU A 664 17.05 34.17 3.16
N TYR A 665 17.37 34.71 1.99
CA TYR A 665 16.46 35.08 0.91
C TYR A 665 17.09 34.73 -0.43
N ALA A 666 16.29 34.26 -1.37
CA ALA A 666 16.65 34.23 -2.79
C ALA A 666 15.38 34.27 -3.63
N GLU A 667 15.52 34.79 -4.85
CA GLU A 667 14.46 34.88 -5.84
C GLU A 667 14.95 34.34 -7.19
N ASN A 668 14.04 33.72 -7.93
CA ASN A 668 14.21 33.39 -9.34
C ASN A 668 12.89 33.66 -10.09
N GLU A 669 12.82 33.29 -11.37
CA GLU A 669 11.63 33.50 -12.22
C GLU A 669 10.38 32.77 -11.71
N GLU A 670 10.54 31.72 -10.91
CA GLU A 670 9.46 30.87 -10.39
C GLU A 670 8.96 31.38 -9.02
N GLY A 671 9.74 32.23 -8.34
CA GLY A 671 9.31 32.91 -7.12
C GLY A 671 10.43 33.10 -6.09
N VAL A 672 10.01 33.28 -4.84
CA VAL A 672 10.89 33.66 -3.71
C VAL A 672 10.94 32.53 -2.69
N SER A 673 12.13 32.32 -2.11
CA SER A 673 12.33 31.47 -0.95
C SER A 673 13.00 32.23 0.18
N THR A 674 12.63 31.87 1.41
CA THR A 674 13.26 32.39 2.63
C THR A 674 13.52 31.26 3.62
N GLN A 675 14.60 31.35 4.37
CA GLN A 675 14.91 30.39 5.45
C GLN A 675 15.40 31.11 6.70
N GLN A 676 15.16 30.55 7.89
CA GLN A 676 15.62 31.12 9.16
C GLN A 676 16.31 30.06 10.01
N TYR A 677 17.42 30.43 10.64
CA TYR A 677 18.17 29.63 11.60
C TYR A 677 18.49 30.47 12.84
N LYS A 678 18.37 29.86 14.03
CA LYS A 678 18.76 30.48 15.31
C LYS A 678 20.03 29.81 15.82
N TYR A 679 21.03 30.60 16.18
CA TYR A 679 22.27 30.11 16.78
C TYR A 679 22.48 30.72 18.16
N THR A 680 22.70 29.88 19.17
CA THR A 680 22.89 30.33 20.56
C THR A 680 24.31 30.02 21.01
N LYS A 681 25.06 31.02 21.48
CA LYS A 681 26.39 30.80 22.09
C LYS A 681 26.18 30.33 23.52
N LYS A 682 26.83 29.25 23.92
CA LYS A 682 26.78 28.72 25.29
C LYS A 682 28.17 28.80 25.92
N ASP A 683 28.22 28.94 27.24
CA ASP A 683 29.48 28.95 27.98
C ASP A 683 30.24 27.62 27.74
N PRO A 684 31.46 27.65 27.17
CA PRO A 684 32.28 26.44 27.03
C PRO A 684 32.66 25.81 28.37
N ASN A 685 32.56 26.56 29.47
CA ASN A 685 32.82 26.10 30.84
C ASN A 685 31.54 25.76 31.61
N ALA A 686 30.35 25.88 30.99
CA ALA A 686 29.15 25.25 31.52
C ALA A 686 29.38 23.73 31.53
N GLY A 687 29.15 23.14 32.69
CA GLY A 687 29.40 21.73 32.95
C GLY A 687 28.26 21.14 33.76
N LEU A 688 28.22 19.82 33.86
CA LEU A 688 27.23 19.15 34.69
C LEU A 688 27.78 18.94 36.10
N THR A 689 27.09 19.50 37.09
CA THR A 689 27.34 19.18 38.49
C THR A 689 26.51 17.95 38.86
N ILE A 690 27.16 16.95 39.43
CA ILE A 690 26.50 15.72 39.89
C ILE A 690 26.63 15.66 41.40
N HIS A 691 25.50 15.55 42.10
CA HIS A 691 25.44 15.42 43.55
C HIS A 691 25.09 13.99 43.94
N PHE A 692 25.78 13.47 44.95
CA PHE A 692 25.65 12.11 45.45
C PHE A 692 25.54 12.09 46.98
N LYS A 693 24.48 11.48 47.51
CA LYS A 693 24.35 11.23 48.95
C LYS A 693 25.11 9.97 49.29
N LYS A 694 26.22 10.13 50.00
CA LYS A 694 27.14 9.04 50.31
C LYS A 694 26.46 8.04 51.25
N PRO A 695 26.38 6.74 50.90
CA PRO A 695 25.91 5.71 51.82
C PRO A 695 26.75 5.66 53.10
N ALA A 696 26.11 5.28 54.21
CA ALA A 696 26.76 5.24 55.52
C ALA A 696 27.97 4.29 55.56
N ASP A 697 27.94 3.22 54.77
CA ASP A 697 28.97 2.18 54.70
C ASP A 697 30.08 2.46 53.66
N TRP A 698 30.04 3.61 52.97
CA TRP A 698 31.04 4.00 51.97
C TRP A 698 32.13 4.93 52.53
N GLY A 699 33.36 4.76 52.02
CA GLY A 699 34.44 5.75 52.13
C GLY A 699 34.19 6.98 51.26
N SER A 700 35.19 7.86 51.10
CA SER A 700 35.05 9.05 50.23
C SER A 700 34.61 8.66 48.82
N PRO A 701 33.53 9.26 48.27
CA PRO A 701 33.04 8.92 46.95
C PRO A 701 33.89 9.53 45.84
N TYR A 702 34.01 8.81 44.73
CA TYR A 702 34.63 9.21 43.48
C TYR A 702 33.61 9.08 42.35
N LEU A 703 33.74 9.93 41.33
CA LEU A 703 32.87 9.94 40.17
C LEU A 703 33.61 9.41 38.94
N TYR A 704 33.30 8.20 38.48
CA TYR A 704 33.72 7.73 37.16
C TYR A 704 32.69 8.18 36.14
N TYR A 705 33.14 8.78 35.04
CA TYR A 705 32.25 9.30 34.01
C TYR A 705 32.75 8.98 32.61
N TYR A 706 31.81 8.72 31.69
CA TYR A 706 32.09 8.35 30.30
C TYR A 706 30.91 8.68 29.38
N GLY A 707 31.10 8.55 28.07
CA GLY A 707 30.05 8.85 27.09
C GLY A 707 29.69 10.34 27.08
N THR A 708 30.67 11.20 27.32
CA THR A 708 30.48 12.65 27.39
C THR A 708 30.13 13.25 26.03
N SER A 709 29.20 14.19 26.01
CA SER A 709 28.85 15.00 24.85
C SER A 709 28.71 16.46 25.25
N PRO A 710 29.48 17.41 24.68
CA PRO A 710 30.66 17.20 23.85
C PRO A 710 31.70 16.29 24.51
N LYS A 711 32.52 15.62 23.69
CA LYS A 711 33.53 14.68 24.19
C LYS A 711 34.63 15.43 24.95
N VAL A 712 34.83 15.10 26.22
CA VAL A 712 35.94 15.61 27.06
C VAL A 712 36.90 14.49 27.43
N THR A 713 38.01 14.83 28.10
CA THR A 713 38.94 13.81 28.62
C THR A 713 38.27 13.05 29.77
N GLU A 714 37.95 11.78 29.52
CA GLU A 714 37.32 10.90 30.50
C GLU A 714 38.38 10.23 31.40
N PRO A 715 38.14 10.12 32.71
CA PRO A 715 39.05 9.44 33.62
C PRO A 715 39.06 7.93 33.32
N THR A 716 40.19 7.27 33.56
CA THR A 716 40.19 5.81 33.73
C THR A 716 39.55 5.44 35.06
N TRP A 717 39.18 4.17 35.24
CA TRP A 717 38.70 3.67 36.52
C TRP A 717 39.67 4.01 37.67
N ALA A 718 40.98 3.91 37.47
CA ALA A 718 41.99 4.21 38.49
C ALA A 718 42.16 5.72 38.77
N THR A 719 41.78 6.58 37.81
CA THR A 719 41.98 8.03 37.88
C THR A 719 40.68 8.80 38.05
N ALA A 720 39.60 8.13 38.45
CA ALA A 720 38.32 8.80 38.76
C ALA A 720 38.54 9.88 39.84
N PRO A 721 38.04 11.11 39.66
CA PRO A 721 38.21 12.18 40.62
C PRO A 721 37.40 11.94 41.90
N VAL A 722 37.92 12.43 43.03
CA VAL A 722 37.20 12.44 44.31
C VAL A 722 36.12 13.53 44.27
N MET A 723 34.93 13.21 44.76
CA MET A 723 33.85 14.20 44.88
C MET A 723 34.10 15.10 46.11
N VAL A 724 33.69 16.35 46.00
CA VAL A 724 33.86 17.38 47.04
C VAL A 724 32.71 17.27 48.03
N LYS A 725 33.02 17.29 49.34
CA LYS A 725 31.99 17.22 50.38
C LYS A 725 31.18 18.51 50.47
N GLU A 726 29.86 18.38 50.56
CA GLU A 726 28.89 19.45 50.78
C GLU A 726 28.35 19.42 52.22
N THR A 727 27.16 20.01 52.45
CA THR A 727 26.45 19.92 53.72
C THR A 727 25.82 18.54 53.94
N GLY A 728 25.92 18.02 55.17
CA GLY A 728 25.41 16.69 55.50
C GLY A 728 26.24 15.57 54.87
N ASP A 729 25.55 14.61 54.25
CA ASP A 729 26.14 13.44 53.57
C ASP A 729 26.24 13.62 52.04
N TRP A 730 25.99 14.83 51.53
CA TRP A 730 26.08 15.14 50.11
C TRP A 730 27.51 15.44 49.67
N TYR A 731 27.82 15.01 48.45
CA TYR A 731 29.08 15.25 47.76
C TYR A 731 28.77 15.67 46.31
N SER A 732 29.60 16.52 45.73
CA SER A 732 29.43 16.93 44.34
C SER A 732 30.71 16.90 43.52
N TYR A 733 30.55 16.80 42.21
CA TYR A 733 31.64 17.00 41.26
C TYR A 733 31.09 17.64 39.99
N LYS A 734 31.77 18.70 39.53
CA LYS A 734 31.45 19.38 38.28
C LYS A 734 32.33 18.83 37.16
N ILE A 735 31.68 18.40 36.07
CA ILE A 735 32.34 17.98 34.84
C ILE A 735 32.24 19.15 33.86
N ASP A 736 33.33 19.87 33.65
CA ASP A 736 33.33 21.04 32.77
C ASP A 736 33.15 20.66 31.28
N GLY A 737 32.41 21.48 30.54
CA GLY A 737 32.31 21.41 29.08
C GLY A 737 31.36 20.35 28.51
N VAL A 738 30.66 19.57 29.36
CA VAL A 738 29.72 18.52 28.94
C VAL A 738 28.26 18.96 29.06
N ASP A 739 27.43 18.58 28.09
CA ASP A 739 25.96 18.69 28.12
C ASP A 739 25.28 17.39 28.55
N SER A 740 25.93 16.25 28.31
CA SER A 740 25.47 14.96 28.79
C SER A 740 26.63 14.04 29.17
N VAL A 741 26.37 13.12 30.09
CA VAL A 741 27.37 12.20 30.65
C VAL A 741 26.72 10.93 31.18
N SER A 742 27.45 9.81 31.19
CA SER A 742 27.10 8.63 32.00
C SER A 742 28.01 8.55 33.22
N VAL A 743 27.43 8.37 34.41
CA VAL A 743 28.19 8.38 35.68
C VAL A 743 28.05 7.09 36.49
N ILE A 744 29.13 6.74 37.19
CA ILE A 744 29.20 5.65 38.15
C ILE A 744 29.87 6.20 39.42
N PHE A 745 29.20 6.04 40.55
CA PHE A 745 29.74 6.38 41.87
C PHE A 745 30.55 5.21 42.40
N ARG A 746 31.68 5.48 43.06
CA ARG A 746 32.47 4.44 43.75
C ARG A 746 33.21 4.97 44.97
N ASP A 747 33.76 4.08 45.78
CA ASP A 747 34.69 4.45 46.85
C ASP A 747 36.11 3.90 46.64
N GLY A 748 37.01 4.19 47.60
CA GLY A 748 38.40 3.71 47.59
C GLY A 748 38.58 2.22 47.90
N SER A 749 37.52 1.54 48.37
CA SER A 749 37.53 0.11 48.69
C SER A 749 36.98 -0.78 47.57
N GLY A 750 36.48 -0.17 46.49
CA GLY A 750 35.95 -0.86 45.31
C GLY A 750 34.43 -1.02 45.29
N LYS A 751 33.70 -0.45 46.24
CA LYS A 751 32.23 -0.38 46.18
C LYS A 751 31.80 0.54 45.04
N GLN A 752 30.72 0.22 44.34
CA GLN A 752 30.21 1.02 43.22
C GLN A 752 28.67 1.02 43.14
N ASN A 753 28.13 2.07 42.51
CA ASN A 753 26.72 2.22 42.17
C ASN A 753 26.62 2.96 40.83
N PRO A 754 26.04 2.36 39.77
CA PRO A 754 25.34 1.07 39.74
C PRO A 754 26.30 -0.14 39.88
N GLY A 755 25.73 -1.33 40.07
CA GLY A 755 26.50 -2.55 40.35
C GLY A 755 27.43 -2.99 39.20
N GLN A 756 28.35 -3.91 39.48
CA GLN A 756 29.33 -4.36 38.49
C GLN A 756 28.65 -4.91 37.22
N SER A 757 29.11 -4.48 36.05
CA SER A 757 28.54 -4.79 34.72
C SER A 757 27.20 -4.13 34.39
N GLN A 758 26.70 -3.20 35.21
CA GLN A 758 25.55 -2.36 34.87
C GLN A 758 26.02 -1.09 34.17
N PRO A 759 25.25 -0.54 33.21
CA PRO A 759 25.56 0.74 32.60
C PRO A 759 25.46 1.87 33.63
N GLY A 760 26.31 2.89 33.50
CA GLY A 760 26.25 4.10 34.32
C GLY A 760 24.97 4.91 34.10
N PHE A 761 24.66 5.78 35.05
CA PHE A 761 23.47 6.64 34.98
C PHE A 761 23.68 7.77 33.97
N ALA A 762 22.86 7.81 32.92
CA ALA A 762 22.88 8.90 31.95
C ALA A 762 22.25 10.17 32.56
N ARG A 763 22.92 11.31 32.40
CA ARG A 763 22.44 12.63 32.81
C ARG A 763 22.70 13.65 31.71
N SER A 764 21.75 14.58 31.55
CA SER A 764 21.83 15.74 30.67
C SER A 764 21.51 17.06 31.40
N ALA A 765 21.44 16.99 32.73
CA ALA A 765 21.19 18.11 33.63
C ALA A 765 21.79 17.80 35.01
N GLU A 766 22.07 18.85 35.79
CA GLU A 766 22.47 18.75 37.19
C GLU A 766 21.45 17.94 37.99
N GLY A 767 21.89 17.20 39.02
CA GLY A 767 20.97 16.35 39.77
C GLY A 767 21.58 15.76 41.04
N TRP A 768 20.68 15.43 41.97
CA TRP A 768 20.96 14.85 43.28
C TRP A 768 20.53 13.39 43.31
N TYR A 769 21.48 12.50 43.59
CA TYR A 769 21.23 11.06 43.67
C TYR A 769 21.44 10.54 45.09
N ASP A 770 20.37 10.01 45.71
CA ASP A 770 20.38 9.36 47.02
C ASP A 770 19.97 7.88 46.97
N GLY A 771 19.95 7.30 45.76
CA GLY A 771 19.27 6.05 45.44
C GLY A 771 18.13 6.27 44.44
N THR A 772 17.60 7.50 44.37
CA THR A 772 16.75 8.01 43.28
C THR A 772 17.30 9.36 42.81
N TRP A 773 17.04 9.75 41.56
CA TRP A 773 17.44 11.07 41.04
C TRP A 773 16.40 12.14 41.40
N HIS A 774 16.89 13.31 41.80
CA HIS A 774 16.14 14.53 42.06
C HIS A 774 16.75 15.69 41.28
N GLU A 775 15.91 16.60 40.79
CA GLU A 775 16.35 17.78 40.01
C GLU A 775 16.75 18.97 40.90
N SER A 776 16.63 18.85 42.23
CA SER A 776 17.07 19.83 43.24
C SER A 776 17.48 19.11 44.54
N ASN A 777 18.26 19.78 45.41
CA ASN A 777 18.68 19.20 46.70
C ASN A 777 17.44 18.85 47.57
N PRO A 778 17.19 17.56 47.86
CA PRO A 778 16.00 17.14 48.60
C PRO A 778 16.07 17.47 50.11
N ASP A 779 17.23 17.88 50.64
CA ASP A 779 17.42 18.18 52.07
C ASP A 779 17.27 19.68 52.44
N GLY A 780 16.91 20.55 51.48
CA GLY A 780 16.36 21.90 51.70
C GLY A 780 17.26 22.95 52.36
N GLY A 781 17.99 23.74 51.56
CA GLY A 781 18.51 25.05 51.95
C GLY A 781 17.62 26.16 51.37
N GLY A 782 16.70 26.72 52.16
CA GLY A 782 15.62 27.58 51.67
C GLY A 782 16.02 29.02 51.36
N ASP A 783 15.54 29.51 50.21
CA ASP A 783 15.38 30.93 49.91
C ASP A 783 14.42 31.60 50.91
N THR A 784 14.67 32.85 51.29
CA THR A 784 13.84 33.58 52.27
C THR A 784 13.34 34.93 51.76
N ILE A 785 13.67 35.29 50.53
CA ILE A 785 13.25 36.54 49.91
C ILE A 785 12.04 36.22 49.03
N ALA A 786 10.97 37.00 49.18
CA ALA A 786 9.76 36.80 48.39
C ALA A 786 9.88 37.47 47.01
N PRO A 787 9.23 36.91 45.96
CA PRO A 787 9.15 37.55 44.66
C PRO A 787 8.51 38.94 44.68
N THR A 788 8.67 39.70 43.60
CA THR A 788 7.90 40.94 43.39
C THR A 788 6.41 40.64 43.09
N ALA A 789 5.54 41.62 43.34
CA ALA A 789 4.13 41.52 42.96
C ALA A 789 3.99 41.43 41.43
N PRO A 790 3.14 40.52 40.89
CA PRO A 790 2.80 40.52 39.48
C PRO A 790 2.13 41.84 39.09
N GLY A 791 2.47 42.41 37.92
CA GLY A 791 1.87 43.65 37.42
C GLY A 791 0.95 43.42 36.22
N ASN A 792 0.15 44.43 35.88
CA ASN A 792 -0.67 44.48 34.65
C ASN A 792 -1.66 43.30 34.53
N LEU A 793 -2.31 42.97 35.66
CA LEU A 793 -3.39 41.99 35.71
C LEU A 793 -4.57 42.47 34.87
N ARG A 794 -4.93 41.68 33.87
CA ARG A 794 -5.96 41.99 32.89
C ARG A 794 -6.78 40.76 32.51
N SER A 795 -8.03 40.99 32.14
CA SER A 795 -8.88 39.96 31.53
C SER A 795 -8.56 39.89 30.04
N THR A 796 -8.31 38.69 29.53
CA THR A 796 -8.17 38.44 28.08
C THR A 796 -9.42 37.82 27.48
N GLY A 797 -10.40 37.43 28.30
CA GLY A 797 -11.70 36.95 27.86
C GLY A 797 -12.64 36.63 29.02
N ALA A 798 -13.94 36.75 28.79
CA ALA A 798 -14.97 36.31 29.74
C ALA A 798 -16.13 35.64 28.98
N THR A 799 -16.58 34.48 29.48
CA THR A 799 -17.80 33.80 29.04
C THR A 799 -18.87 33.95 30.12
N ASP A 800 -20.01 33.27 29.97
CA ASP A 800 -21.03 33.19 31.02
C ASP A 800 -20.62 32.34 32.22
N LYS A 801 -19.57 31.51 32.10
CA LYS A 801 -19.11 30.61 33.16
C LYS A 801 -17.61 30.65 33.42
N SER A 802 -16.86 31.52 32.75
CA SER A 802 -15.41 31.60 32.92
C SER A 802 -14.85 33.00 32.69
N VAL A 803 -13.69 33.26 33.30
CA VAL A 803 -12.87 34.45 33.06
C VAL A 803 -11.43 33.99 32.83
N THR A 804 -10.81 34.46 31.75
CA THR A 804 -9.40 34.23 31.45
C THR A 804 -8.59 35.48 31.78
N LEU A 805 -7.53 35.29 32.56
CA LEU A 805 -6.66 36.31 33.11
C LEU A 805 -5.25 36.20 32.51
N ALA A 806 -4.58 37.32 32.38
CA ALA A 806 -3.16 37.42 32.08
C ALA A 806 -2.51 38.52 32.93
N TRP A 807 -1.21 38.40 33.20
CA TRP A 807 -0.41 39.38 33.93
C TRP A 807 1.04 39.38 33.41
N ASP A 808 1.83 40.34 33.85
CA ASP A 808 3.26 40.42 33.56
C ASP A 808 4.04 39.64 34.62
N ALA A 809 5.14 39.01 34.20
CA ALA A 809 5.90 38.11 35.07
C ALA A 809 6.52 38.85 36.28
N ALA A 810 6.44 38.23 37.45
CA ALA A 810 7.18 38.66 38.62
C ALA A 810 8.66 38.27 38.52
N THR A 811 9.50 38.92 39.33
CA THR A 811 10.94 38.66 39.43
C THR A 811 11.30 38.27 40.86
N ASP A 812 12.30 37.42 41.00
CA ASP A 812 12.79 36.91 42.28
C ASP A 812 14.33 36.81 42.27
N ASN A 813 14.98 36.72 43.43
CA ASN A 813 16.43 36.56 43.55
C ASN A 813 16.93 35.18 43.14
N ILE A 814 16.09 34.14 43.20
CA ILE A 814 16.41 32.81 42.67
C ILE A 814 15.51 32.49 41.47
N ALA A 815 14.20 32.34 41.67
CA ALA A 815 13.26 32.05 40.60
C ALA A 815 11.80 32.10 41.09
N VAL A 816 10.92 32.67 40.26
CA VAL A 816 9.47 32.50 40.40
C VAL A 816 9.07 31.14 39.84
N THR A 817 8.46 30.29 40.65
CA THR A 817 8.03 28.93 40.27
C THR A 817 6.53 28.81 39.98
N GLY A 818 5.73 29.81 40.38
CA GLY A 818 4.31 29.84 40.04
C GLY A 818 3.58 31.06 40.57
N TYR A 819 2.28 31.09 40.27
CA TYR A 819 1.36 32.17 40.62
C TYR A 819 0.10 31.58 41.26
N ASP A 820 -0.43 32.25 42.27
CA ASP A 820 -1.66 31.90 42.97
C ASP A 820 -2.75 32.95 42.66
N ILE A 821 -3.90 32.49 42.18
CA ILE A 821 -4.99 33.33 41.69
C ILE A 821 -6.10 33.36 42.73
N TYR A 822 -6.57 34.56 43.05
CA TYR A 822 -7.61 34.79 44.05
C TYR A 822 -8.83 35.44 43.39
N ARG A 823 -10.03 34.91 43.69
CA ARG A 823 -11.34 35.48 43.31
C ARG A 823 -12.09 35.90 44.56
N ASN A 824 -12.52 37.16 44.63
CA ASN A 824 -13.22 37.74 45.79
C ASN A 824 -12.47 37.48 47.11
N GLY A 825 -11.13 37.51 47.06
CA GLY A 825 -10.25 37.26 48.21
C GLY A 825 -9.97 35.79 48.54
N ALA A 826 -10.60 34.83 47.87
CA ALA A 826 -10.36 33.39 48.06
C ALA A 826 -9.50 32.81 46.94
N LYS A 827 -8.51 31.98 47.27
CA LYS A 827 -7.66 31.31 46.26
C LYS A 827 -8.51 30.33 45.45
N VAL A 828 -8.54 30.50 44.12
CA VAL A 828 -9.32 29.66 43.19
C VAL A 828 -8.45 28.74 42.33
N GLY A 829 -7.14 28.99 42.27
CA GLY A 829 -6.21 28.12 41.57
C GLY A 829 -4.77 28.63 41.58
N SER A 830 -3.91 27.90 40.88
CA SER A 830 -2.49 28.24 40.70
C SER A 830 -2.09 27.99 39.24
N SER A 831 -1.09 28.73 38.75
CA SER A 831 -0.55 28.60 37.38
C SER A 831 0.97 28.76 37.38
N ALA A 832 1.68 27.96 36.57
CA ALA A 832 3.11 28.17 36.31
C ALA A 832 3.36 29.20 35.18
N ALA A 833 2.34 29.48 34.37
CA ALA A 833 2.37 30.50 33.33
C ALA A 833 1.82 31.84 33.86
N THR A 834 2.01 32.92 33.09
CA THR A 834 1.44 34.24 33.40
C THR A 834 -0.02 34.41 32.92
N THR A 835 -0.76 33.29 32.85
CA THR A 835 -2.16 33.23 32.47
C THR A 835 -2.92 32.19 33.29
N PHE A 836 -4.23 32.39 33.47
CA PHE A 836 -5.11 31.44 34.15
C PHE A 836 -6.57 31.60 33.71
N THR A 837 -7.30 30.50 33.55
CA THR A 837 -8.74 30.54 33.27
C THR A 837 -9.52 29.99 34.46
N ASP A 838 -10.31 30.85 35.08
CA ASP A 838 -11.23 30.50 36.16
C ASP A 838 -12.57 30.06 35.56
N THR A 839 -13.12 28.93 36.01
CA THR A 839 -14.33 28.29 35.43
C THR A 839 -15.38 27.98 36.49
N GLY A 840 -16.61 27.69 36.07
CA GLY A 840 -17.73 27.40 36.99
C GLY A 840 -18.37 28.65 37.59
N LEU A 841 -18.21 29.81 36.93
CA LEU A 841 -18.79 31.08 37.34
C LEU A 841 -20.29 31.17 37.02
N SER A 842 -20.97 32.08 37.71
CA SER A 842 -22.36 32.43 37.40
C SER A 842 -22.39 33.49 36.30
N PRO A 843 -23.37 33.43 35.36
CA PRO A 843 -23.54 34.45 34.33
C PRO A 843 -23.86 35.83 34.90
N GLU A 844 -23.56 36.89 34.15
CA GLU A 844 -23.83 38.30 34.51
C GLU A 844 -23.37 38.69 35.93
N THR A 845 -22.28 38.09 36.41
CA THR A 845 -21.79 38.25 37.78
C THR A 845 -20.41 38.89 37.76
N ALA A 846 -20.24 39.97 38.54
CA ALA A 846 -18.96 40.63 38.73
C ALA A 846 -18.08 39.85 39.73
N TYR A 847 -16.82 39.65 39.36
CA TYR A 847 -15.80 38.99 40.18
C TYR A 847 -14.55 39.87 40.28
N LEU A 848 -13.95 39.91 41.47
CA LEU A 848 -12.69 40.62 41.73
C LEU A 848 -11.53 39.63 41.75
N TYR A 849 -10.47 39.91 40.99
CA TYR A 849 -9.29 39.07 40.88
C TYR A 849 -8.01 39.76 41.36
N THR A 850 -7.14 39.00 42.01
CA THR A 850 -5.74 39.38 42.33
C THR A 850 -4.84 38.17 42.14
N VAL A 851 -3.56 38.39 41.81
CA VAL A 851 -2.57 37.32 41.62
C VAL A 851 -1.35 37.58 42.49
N LYS A 852 -0.82 36.52 43.11
CA LYS A 852 0.46 36.54 43.84
C LYS A 852 1.47 35.62 43.15
N ALA A 853 2.74 35.97 43.16
CA ALA A 853 3.83 35.10 42.72
C ALA A 853 4.38 34.29 43.89
N ARG A 854 4.98 33.14 43.57
CA ARG A 854 5.62 32.25 44.52
C ARG A 854 6.97 31.76 43.99
N ASP A 855 7.97 31.70 44.83
CA ASP A 855 9.29 31.16 44.49
C ASP A 855 9.40 29.64 44.78
N ALA A 856 10.59 29.08 44.61
CA ALA A 856 10.88 27.68 44.91
C ALA A 856 10.86 27.34 46.41
N ALA A 857 11.00 28.33 47.30
CA ALA A 857 10.93 28.17 48.75
C ALA A 857 9.53 28.43 49.32
N ASN A 858 8.54 28.66 48.46
CA ASN A 858 7.16 29.04 48.80
C ASN A 858 7.02 30.42 49.48
N ASN A 859 7.97 31.34 49.30
CA ASN A 859 7.77 32.74 49.67
C ASN A 859 6.72 33.36 48.71
N GLU A 860 5.68 33.98 49.26
CA GLU A 860 4.62 34.66 48.49
C GLU A 860 4.89 36.15 48.36
N SER A 861 4.67 36.70 47.17
CA SER A 861 4.73 38.14 46.96
C SER A 861 3.48 38.87 47.48
N ASP A 862 3.56 40.20 47.53
CA ASP A 862 2.38 41.06 47.62
C ASP A 862 1.43 40.80 46.44
N PRO A 863 0.10 40.94 46.62
CA PRO A 863 -0.86 40.75 45.54
C PRO A 863 -0.72 41.85 44.47
N SER A 864 -1.05 41.50 43.23
CA SER A 864 -1.25 42.44 42.12
C SER A 864 -2.33 43.49 42.43
N GLU A 865 -2.50 44.46 41.54
CA GLU A 865 -3.70 45.29 41.50
C GLU A 865 -4.98 44.45 41.37
N VAL A 866 -6.09 44.95 41.91
CA VAL A 866 -7.40 44.29 41.83
C VAL A 866 -8.02 44.54 40.46
N LEU A 867 -8.45 43.46 39.79
CA LEU A 867 -9.16 43.50 38.53
C LEU A 867 -10.62 43.06 38.71
N GLU A 868 -11.58 43.90 38.32
CA GLU A 868 -13.00 43.53 38.25
C GLU A 868 -13.38 43.04 36.85
N VAL A 869 -13.99 41.85 36.76
CA VAL A 869 -14.47 41.26 35.50
C VAL A 869 -15.89 40.75 35.68
N THR A 870 -16.79 41.12 34.78
CA THR A 870 -18.18 40.61 34.76
C THR A 870 -18.32 39.53 33.70
N THR A 871 -18.86 38.37 34.07
CA THR A 871 -19.19 37.28 33.14
C THR A 871 -20.32 37.68 32.19
N ALA A 872 -20.32 37.11 30.99
CA ALA A 872 -21.33 37.39 29.97
C ALA A 872 -22.70 36.78 30.33
N PRO A 873 -23.79 37.17 29.63
CA PRO A 873 -25.12 36.56 29.80
C PRO A 873 -25.14 35.06 29.54
N ALA A 874 -26.02 34.35 30.26
CA ALA A 874 -26.14 32.89 30.22
C ALA A 874 -26.33 32.37 28.79
N GLY A 875 -25.51 31.39 28.38
CA GLY A 875 -25.56 30.78 27.04
C GLY A 875 -24.55 31.34 26.03
N THR A 876 -23.45 31.93 26.50
CA THR A 876 -22.39 32.47 25.61
C THR A 876 -21.14 31.59 25.50
N GLY A 877 -20.95 30.59 26.37
CA GLY A 877 -19.74 29.74 26.43
C GLY A 877 -19.91 28.23 26.17
N GLY A 878 -21.02 27.75 25.60
CA GLY A 878 -21.18 26.33 25.26
C GLY A 878 -20.40 25.90 24.02
N ASN A 879 -20.19 24.59 23.86
CA ASN A 879 -19.71 23.98 22.62
C ASN A 879 -20.67 24.39 21.49
N LYS A 880 -20.14 24.99 20.42
CA LYS A 880 -20.93 25.42 19.28
C LYS A 880 -20.67 24.52 18.08
N VAL A 881 -21.73 24.25 17.33
CA VAL A 881 -21.67 23.64 16.01
C VAL A 881 -22.21 24.64 15.01
N THR A 882 -21.38 25.05 14.06
CA THR A 882 -21.79 25.90 12.94
C THR A 882 -21.92 25.03 11.70
N VAL A 883 -23.10 25.00 11.08
CA VAL A 883 -23.33 24.20 9.86
C VAL A 883 -23.66 25.12 8.69
N TYR A 884 -22.88 25.02 7.62
CA TYR A 884 -23.20 25.57 6.31
C TYR A 884 -23.91 24.50 5.47
N TYR A 885 -25.15 24.77 5.07
CA TYR A 885 -25.97 23.91 4.24
C TYR A 885 -26.05 24.48 2.82
N LYS A 886 -25.46 23.79 1.84
CA LYS A 886 -25.57 24.16 0.42
C LYS A 886 -27.04 24.12 0.00
N HIS A 887 -27.57 25.20 -0.58
CA HIS A 887 -29.01 25.36 -0.83
C HIS A 887 -29.63 24.19 -1.63
N GLY A 888 -30.21 23.21 -0.93
CA GLY A 888 -31.13 22.21 -1.48
C GLY A 888 -32.61 22.63 -1.41
N PHE A 889 -32.92 23.62 -0.56
CA PHE A 889 -34.25 24.19 -0.35
C PHE A 889 -34.19 25.72 -0.33
N ASN A 890 -35.28 26.39 -0.73
CA ASN A 890 -35.38 27.86 -0.70
C ASN A 890 -35.20 28.43 0.73
N THR A 891 -35.72 27.73 1.73
CA THR A 891 -35.48 28.00 3.16
C THR A 891 -35.30 26.66 3.86
N PRO A 892 -34.04 26.19 4.04
CA PRO A 892 -33.79 24.93 4.71
C PRO A 892 -34.00 25.07 6.21
N TYR A 893 -34.61 24.06 6.82
CA TYR A 893 -34.77 23.91 8.26
C TYR A 893 -33.87 22.77 8.73
N MET A 894 -33.19 22.98 9.85
CA MET A 894 -32.43 21.93 10.54
C MET A 894 -33.21 21.48 11.78
N HIS A 895 -33.65 20.22 11.77
CA HIS A 895 -34.20 19.54 12.93
C HIS A 895 -33.08 18.78 13.61
N TYR A 896 -32.78 19.11 14.86
CA TYR A 896 -31.59 18.61 15.56
C TYR A 896 -31.83 18.29 17.04
N ARG A 897 -30.86 17.59 17.65
CA ARG A 897 -30.61 17.49 19.10
C ARG A 897 -29.11 17.48 19.40
N PRO A 898 -28.65 18.05 20.53
CA PRO A 898 -27.38 17.66 21.14
C PRO A 898 -27.38 16.16 21.42
N GLU A 899 -26.23 15.49 21.32
CA GLU A 899 -26.11 14.06 21.64
C GLU A 899 -26.64 13.77 23.07
N GLY A 900 -27.52 12.78 23.19
CA GLY A 900 -28.22 12.45 24.44
C GLY A 900 -29.33 13.43 24.87
N GLY A 901 -29.58 14.49 24.09
CA GLY A 901 -30.62 15.49 24.33
C GLY A 901 -31.96 15.22 23.64
N THR A 902 -32.87 16.19 23.72
CA THR A 902 -34.19 16.15 23.07
C THR A 902 -34.15 16.79 21.69
N TRP A 903 -34.87 16.20 20.73
CA TRP A 903 -35.08 16.82 19.42
C TRP A 903 -35.88 18.12 19.52
N THR A 904 -35.50 19.10 18.71
CA THR A 904 -36.33 20.27 18.39
C THR A 904 -37.71 19.84 17.90
N SER A 905 -38.75 20.68 17.98
CA SER A 905 -40.04 20.35 17.34
C SER A 905 -39.94 20.47 15.82
N ALA A 906 -40.43 19.49 15.05
CA ALA A 906 -40.45 19.56 13.58
C ALA A 906 -41.27 20.79 13.10
N PRO A 907 -40.81 21.55 12.07
CA PRO A 907 -39.71 21.25 11.15
C PRO A 907 -38.29 21.58 11.66
N GLY A 908 -38.10 21.99 12.92
CA GLY A 908 -36.82 22.42 13.44
C GLY A 908 -36.59 23.92 13.24
N VAL A 909 -35.33 24.35 13.21
CA VAL A 909 -34.93 25.76 13.15
C VAL A 909 -34.60 26.14 11.71
N ALA A 910 -35.19 27.23 11.21
CA ALA A 910 -34.87 27.77 9.89
C ALA A 910 -33.39 28.23 9.86
N MET A 911 -32.66 27.85 8.82
CA MET A 911 -31.30 28.31 8.61
C MET A 911 -31.31 29.64 7.84
N GLU A 912 -30.45 30.57 8.24
CA GLU A 912 -30.35 31.89 7.60
C GLU A 912 -29.46 31.81 6.35
N THR A 913 -29.60 32.75 5.41
CA THR A 913 -28.65 32.87 4.30
C THR A 913 -27.25 33.15 4.86
N SER A 914 -26.25 32.38 4.42
CA SER A 914 -24.87 32.55 4.89
C SER A 914 -24.14 33.67 4.14
N GLU A 915 -23.00 34.07 4.70
CA GLU A 915 -22.04 34.96 4.05
C GLU A 915 -21.37 34.36 2.80
N VAL A 916 -21.45 33.03 2.60
CA VAL A 916 -20.96 32.36 1.40
C VAL A 916 -22.13 32.19 0.41
N PRO A 917 -22.05 32.77 -0.81
CA PRO A 917 -23.08 32.61 -1.83
C PRO A 917 -23.37 31.12 -2.09
N GLY A 918 -24.65 30.73 -2.08
CA GLY A 918 -25.03 29.33 -2.30
C GLY A 918 -25.24 28.49 -1.04
N TYR A 919 -24.99 29.04 0.15
CA TYR A 919 -25.15 28.33 1.43
C TYR A 919 -26.09 29.06 2.40
N SER A 920 -26.83 28.27 3.18
CA SER A 920 -27.48 28.71 4.43
C SER A 920 -26.59 28.35 5.62
N LYS A 921 -26.66 29.09 6.73
CA LYS A 921 -25.85 28.87 7.93
C LYS A 921 -26.73 28.85 9.16
N LEU A 922 -26.39 27.95 10.08
CA LEU A 922 -26.95 27.95 11.43
C LEU A 922 -25.87 27.55 12.43
N THR A 923 -25.70 28.37 13.47
CA THR A 923 -24.83 28.08 14.61
C THR A 923 -25.70 27.69 15.79
N ILE A 924 -25.46 26.49 16.32
CA ILE A 924 -26.16 25.92 17.47
C ILE A 924 -25.20 25.85 18.65
N ASP A 925 -25.64 26.35 19.79
CA ASP A 925 -25.01 26.04 21.07
C ASP A 925 -25.54 24.67 21.56
N ILE A 926 -24.65 23.70 21.68
CA ILE A 926 -24.96 22.34 22.16
C ILE A 926 -24.59 22.14 23.64
N GLY A 927 -24.32 23.22 24.38
CA GLY A 927 -23.98 23.20 25.79
C GLY A 927 -22.66 22.49 26.04
N THR A 928 -22.67 21.43 26.85
CA THR A 928 -21.47 20.61 27.11
C THR A 928 -21.37 19.38 26.20
N ALA A 929 -22.35 19.14 25.32
CA ALA A 929 -22.29 18.02 24.38
C ALA A 929 -21.13 18.23 23.40
N THR A 930 -20.49 17.15 22.97
CA THR A 930 -19.36 17.19 22.01
C THR A 930 -19.81 16.94 20.58
N ARG A 931 -21.10 16.62 20.38
CA ARG A 931 -21.67 16.25 19.08
C ARG A 931 -23.14 16.66 18.95
N LEU A 932 -23.56 17.02 17.74
CA LEU A 932 -24.92 17.36 17.32
C LEU A 932 -25.44 16.30 16.34
N GLU A 933 -26.66 15.82 16.57
CA GLU A 933 -27.41 14.99 15.63
C GLU A 933 -28.44 15.86 14.90
N ALA A 934 -28.49 15.80 13.56
CA ALA A 934 -29.40 16.64 12.79
C ALA A 934 -29.90 16.00 11.48
N CYS A 935 -31.01 16.52 10.96
CA CYS A 935 -31.53 16.27 9.61
C CYS A 935 -32.09 17.57 9.04
N PHE A 936 -32.13 17.69 7.71
CA PHE A 936 -32.58 18.91 7.03
C PHE A 936 -33.92 18.67 6.33
N ASN A 937 -34.75 19.71 6.25
CA ASN A 937 -36.03 19.67 5.56
C ASN A 937 -36.42 21.04 5.00
N SER A 938 -37.44 21.05 4.15
CA SER A 938 -37.97 22.24 3.46
C SER A 938 -39.00 23.06 4.26
N GLY A 939 -39.34 22.64 5.49
CA GLY A 939 -40.43 23.22 6.28
C GLY A 939 -41.85 22.77 5.88
N ASN A 940 -42.00 22.08 4.75
CA ASN A 940 -43.29 21.60 4.20
C ASN A 940 -43.35 20.07 4.03
N GLY A 941 -42.52 19.34 4.77
CA GLY A 941 -42.56 17.87 4.85
C GLY A 941 -41.65 17.13 3.86
N GLN A 942 -40.81 17.82 3.08
CA GLN A 942 -39.74 17.18 2.30
C GLN A 942 -38.45 17.15 3.11
N TRP A 943 -37.82 15.99 3.22
CA TRP A 943 -36.64 15.75 4.05
C TRP A 943 -35.42 15.41 3.20
N ASP A 944 -34.29 16.03 3.51
CA ASP A 944 -32.97 15.64 3.03
C ASP A 944 -32.37 14.66 4.05
N SER A 945 -32.51 13.38 3.72
CA SER A 945 -32.14 12.26 4.59
C SER A 945 -30.97 11.51 3.97
N ASN A 946 -29.88 11.36 4.71
CA ASN A 946 -28.69 10.59 4.34
C ASN A 946 -29.00 9.08 4.24
N ASN A 947 -29.76 8.67 3.23
CA ASN A 947 -30.38 7.35 3.13
C ASN A 947 -31.13 6.95 4.43
N GLN A 948 -32.07 7.80 4.86
CA GLN A 948 -32.87 7.64 6.10
C GLN A 948 -32.07 7.70 7.42
N ARG A 949 -30.83 8.20 7.40
CA ARG A 949 -30.00 8.41 8.60
C ARG A 949 -29.83 9.89 8.93
N ASN A 950 -29.52 10.17 10.20
CA ASN A 950 -29.17 11.49 10.69
C ASN A 950 -27.71 11.85 10.34
N TYR A 951 -27.42 13.14 10.24
CA TYR A 951 -26.08 13.70 10.18
C TYR A 951 -25.53 13.88 11.59
N PHE A 952 -24.22 13.70 11.74
CA PHE A 952 -23.52 13.89 13.01
C PHE A 952 -22.43 14.93 12.82
N PHE A 953 -22.49 16.01 13.61
CA PHE A 953 -21.53 17.10 13.55
C PHE A 953 -20.79 17.21 14.89
N GLY A 954 -19.46 17.18 14.87
CA GLY A 954 -18.65 17.52 16.05
C GLY A 954 -18.71 19.00 16.38
N THR A 955 -18.13 19.41 17.51
CA THR A 955 -17.90 20.84 17.81
C THR A 955 -17.10 21.51 16.70
N GLY A 956 -17.36 22.80 16.43
CA GLY A 956 -16.67 23.56 15.38
C GLY A 956 -17.56 23.82 14.17
N THR A 957 -16.92 24.11 13.04
CA THR A 957 -17.61 24.52 11.80
C THR A 957 -17.62 23.38 10.80
N TRP A 958 -18.75 23.16 10.14
CA TRP A 958 -18.96 22.09 9.19
C TRP A 958 -19.71 22.59 7.96
N THR A 959 -19.45 21.95 6.82
CA THR A 959 -20.12 22.23 5.55
C THR A 959 -20.76 20.96 5.00
N TYR A 960 -22.07 21.02 4.77
CA TYR A 960 -22.80 20.05 3.97
C TYR A 960 -22.66 20.38 2.49
N LYS A 961 -22.08 19.46 1.71
CA LYS A 961 -21.76 19.65 0.29
C LYS A 961 -22.84 19.11 -0.68
N GLY A 962 -23.91 18.51 -0.17
CA GLY A 962 -24.93 17.79 -0.96
C GLY A 962 -24.73 16.27 -0.92
N ASN A 963 -25.74 15.50 -1.36
CA ASN A 963 -25.70 14.03 -1.50
C ASN A 963 -25.21 13.28 -0.24
N GLY A 964 -25.58 13.75 0.95
CA GLY A 964 -25.20 13.08 2.20
C GLY A 964 -23.78 13.38 2.71
N GLN A 965 -22.98 14.18 2.00
CA GLN A 965 -21.58 14.48 2.38
C GLN A 965 -21.45 15.70 3.30
N ILE A 966 -20.72 15.55 4.40
CA ILE A 966 -20.31 16.63 5.31
C ILE A 966 -18.80 16.69 5.43
N VAL A 967 -18.23 17.89 5.56
CA VAL A 967 -16.80 18.11 5.80
C VAL A 967 -16.59 19.15 6.89
N GLU A 968 -15.47 19.05 7.59
CA GLU A 968 -15.07 20.03 8.59
C GLU A 968 -14.58 21.33 7.90
N GLY A 969 -14.87 22.48 8.51
CA GLY A 969 -14.56 23.82 8.01
C GLY A 969 -15.73 24.55 7.37
N ALA A 970 -15.59 25.87 7.24
CA ALA A 970 -16.49 26.71 6.44
C ALA A 970 -16.24 26.47 4.93
N PRO A 971 -17.23 26.72 4.05
CA PRO A 971 -17.00 26.63 2.62
C PRO A 971 -15.92 27.65 2.20
N ASN A 972 -15.00 27.26 1.31
CA ASN A 972 -13.87 28.11 0.89
C ASN A 972 -14.18 28.82 -0.44
N PRO A 973 -14.54 30.11 -0.45
CA PRO A 973 -15.12 30.78 -1.63
C PRO A 973 -14.13 31.10 -2.76
N THR A 974 -12.86 30.70 -2.69
CA THR A 974 -11.84 31.06 -3.69
C THR A 974 -11.45 29.95 -4.67
N ALA A 975 -11.97 28.72 -4.56
CA ALA A 975 -11.78 27.74 -5.63
C ALA A 975 -12.75 28.06 -6.77
N THR A 976 -12.25 28.65 -7.85
CA THR A 976 -13.04 28.90 -9.06
C THR A 976 -12.71 27.83 -10.08
N ASN A 977 -13.23 26.62 -9.89
CA ASN A 977 -13.23 25.66 -10.97
C ASN A 977 -14.08 26.23 -12.11
N THR A 978 -13.58 26.16 -13.34
CA THR A 978 -14.31 26.56 -14.53
C THR A 978 -14.48 25.37 -15.46
N VAL A 979 -15.60 25.30 -16.16
CA VAL A 979 -15.81 24.39 -17.28
C VAL A 979 -15.89 25.20 -18.56
N THR A 980 -14.98 24.97 -19.49
CA THR A 980 -15.05 25.56 -20.84
C THR A 980 -15.58 24.51 -21.80
N VAL A 981 -16.71 24.78 -22.46
CA VAL A 981 -17.35 23.85 -23.41
C VAL A 981 -17.29 24.43 -24.82
N TYR A 982 -16.71 23.67 -25.75
CA TYR A 982 -16.82 23.91 -27.19
C TYR A 982 -17.92 23.02 -27.77
N TYR A 983 -18.91 23.61 -28.42
CA TYR A 983 -20.02 22.90 -29.05
C TYR A 983 -19.92 23.02 -30.57
N LYS A 984 -19.71 21.88 -31.25
CA LYS A 984 -19.71 21.83 -32.72
C LYS A 984 -21.09 22.18 -33.24
N HIS A 985 -21.21 23.12 -34.19
CA HIS A 985 -22.51 23.65 -34.65
C HIS A 985 -23.51 22.56 -35.06
N GLY A 986 -24.39 22.16 -34.14
CA GLY A 986 -25.64 21.43 -34.39
C GLY A 986 -26.88 22.34 -34.39
N PHE A 987 -26.76 23.51 -33.76
CA PHE A 987 -27.76 24.58 -33.74
C PHE A 987 -27.12 25.91 -34.20
N GLY A 988 -27.92 26.81 -34.78
CA GLY A 988 -27.43 28.12 -35.25
C GLY A 988 -26.81 28.97 -34.13
N THR A 989 -27.55 29.11 -33.02
CA THR A 989 -27.05 29.65 -31.74
C THR A 989 -27.38 28.63 -30.65
N PRO A 990 -26.42 27.78 -30.24
CA PRO A 990 -26.66 26.80 -29.19
C PRO A 990 -26.68 27.49 -27.82
N TYR A 991 -27.57 27.05 -26.93
CA TYR A 991 -27.64 27.46 -25.54
C TYR A 991 -27.22 26.31 -24.64
N LEU A 992 -26.42 26.60 -23.62
CA LEU A 992 -26.03 25.67 -22.56
C LEU A 992 -26.95 25.89 -21.35
N HIS A 993 -27.86 24.95 -21.11
CA HIS A 993 -28.62 24.86 -19.87
C HIS A 993 -27.85 23.95 -18.91
N TYR A 994 -27.45 24.45 -17.74
CA TYR A 994 -26.51 23.73 -16.88
C TYR A 994 -26.78 23.97 -15.39
N ARG A 995 -26.20 23.11 -14.56
CA ARG A 995 -25.97 23.34 -13.14
C ARG A 995 -24.58 22.85 -12.75
N PRO A 996 -23.81 23.58 -11.91
CA PRO A 996 -22.73 22.97 -11.13
C PRO A 996 -23.27 21.79 -10.32
N GLU A 997 -22.47 20.76 -10.06
CA GLU A 997 -22.90 19.60 -9.28
C GLU A 997 -23.48 20.02 -7.91
N GLY A 998 -24.72 19.59 -7.64
CA GLY A 998 -25.49 20.00 -6.46
C GLY A 998 -25.99 21.45 -6.46
N GLY A 999 -25.94 22.15 -7.59
CA GLY A 999 -26.48 23.51 -7.80
C GLY A 999 -27.85 23.53 -8.48
N ALA A 1000 -28.42 24.73 -8.64
CA ALA A 1000 -29.65 24.94 -9.39
C ALA A 1000 -29.38 25.00 -10.90
N TRP A 1001 -30.34 24.50 -11.70
CA TRP A 1001 -30.32 24.66 -13.15
C TRP A 1001 -30.51 26.12 -13.54
N THR A 1002 -29.80 26.58 -14.59
CA THR A 1002 -30.06 27.88 -15.21
C THR A 1002 -31.51 27.96 -15.72
N ALA A 1003 -32.15 29.12 -15.82
CA ALA A 1003 -33.49 29.17 -16.43
C ALA A 1003 -33.42 28.78 -17.92
N ALA A 1004 -34.33 27.94 -18.42
CA ALA A 1004 -34.37 27.58 -19.84
C ALA A 1004 -34.65 28.83 -20.71
N PRO A 1005 -33.95 29.02 -21.85
CA PRO A 1005 -33.09 28.05 -22.55
C PRO A 1005 -31.65 27.92 -22.04
N GLY A 1006 -31.25 28.60 -20.96
CA GLY A 1006 -29.86 28.61 -20.49
C GLY A 1006 -29.06 29.75 -21.10
N VAL A 1007 -27.73 29.61 -21.16
CA VAL A 1007 -26.82 30.68 -21.60
C VAL A 1007 -26.44 30.46 -23.07
N ALA A 1008 -26.62 31.47 -23.91
CA ALA A 1008 -26.20 31.44 -25.31
C ALA A 1008 -24.68 31.22 -25.38
N MET A 1009 -24.24 30.28 -26.22
CA MET A 1009 -22.83 30.07 -26.49
C MET A 1009 -22.38 30.98 -27.64
N GLU A 1010 -21.22 31.60 -27.49
CA GLU A 1010 -20.67 32.53 -28.48
C GLU A 1010 -19.91 31.78 -29.57
N ALA A 1011 -19.70 32.39 -30.74
CA ALA A 1011 -18.80 31.81 -31.75
C ALA A 1011 -17.39 31.64 -31.15
N SER A 1012 -16.81 30.44 -31.28
CA SER A 1012 -15.47 30.17 -30.77
C SER A 1012 -14.38 30.60 -31.76
N GLU A 1013 -13.16 30.68 -31.28
CA GLU A 1013 -11.95 30.86 -32.08
C GLU A 1013 -11.67 29.72 -33.06
N VAL A 1014 -12.34 28.56 -32.92
CA VAL A 1014 -12.24 27.44 -33.85
C VAL A 1014 -13.45 27.44 -34.77
N THR A 1015 -13.21 27.65 -36.07
CA THR A 1015 -14.26 27.62 -37.10
C THR A 1015 -15.09 26.34 -36.99
N GLY A 1016 -16.40 26.48 -36.86
CA GLY A 1016 -17.31 25.34 -36.71
C GLY A 1016 -17.78 25.06 -35.28
N TYR A 1017 -17.30 25.81 -34.27
CA TYR A 1017 -17.65 25.61 -32.87
C TYR A 1017 -18.16 26.90 -32.22
N SER A 1018 -19.07 26.75 -31.27
CA SER A 1018 -19.44 27.76 -30.27
C SER A 1018 -18.75 27.45 -28.95
N LYS A 1019 -18.43 28.45 -28.11
CA LYS A 1019 -17.72 28.30 -26.84
C LYS A 1019 -18.45 29.02 -25.71
N LEU A 1020 -18.47 28.38 -24.55
CA LEU A 1020 -18.88 29.01 -23.31
C LEU A 1020 -18.00 28.52 -22.14
N THR A 1021 -17.45 29.46 -21.38
CA THR A 1021 -16.76 29.17 -20.12
C THR A 1021 -17.69 29.49 -18.96
N VAL A 1022 -17.97 28.49 -18.14
CA VAL A 1022 -18.81 28.56 -16.96
C VAL A 1022 -17.93 28.48 -15.72
N VAL A 1023 -18.06 29.42 -14.80
CA VAL A 1023 -17.48 29.30 -13.46
C VAL A 1023 -18.41 28.43 -12.61
N ILE A 1024 -17.91 27.28 -12.14
CA ILE A 1024 -18.67 26.32 -11.33
C ILE A 1024 -18.29 26.37 -9.83
N GLY A 1025 -17.48 27.35 -9.43
CA GLY A 1025 -17.03 27.53 -8.05
C GLY A 1025 -16.24 26.32 -7.56
N ASP A 1026 -16.45 25.86 -6.33
CA ASP A 1026 -15.75 24.70 -5.77
C ASP A 1026 -16.21 23.36 -6.37
N ALA A 1027 -17.26 23.35 -7.21
CA ALA A 1027 -17.74 22.11 -7.82
C ALA A 1027 -16.67 21.54 -8.74
N THR A 1028 -16.45 20.22 -8.71
CA THR A 1028 -15.50 19.55 -9.60
C THR A 1028 -16.14 19.15 -10.92
N ARG A 1029 -17.46 19.34 -11.07
CA ARG A 1029 -18.27 18.89 -12.22
C ARG A 1029 -19.51 19.76 -12.47
N MET A 1030 -19.93 19.84 -13.73
CA MET A 1030 -21.13 20.52 -14.24
C MET A 1030 -22.02 19.52 -14.97
N GLU A 1031 -23.32 19.55 -14.68
CA GLU A 1031 -24.35 18.87 -15.46
C GLU A 1031 -24.91 19.85 -16.48
N ALA A 1032 -25.07 19.45 -17.75
CA ALA A 1032 -25.60 20.34 -18.76
C ALA A 1032 -26.38 19.61 -19.87
N CYS A 1033 -27.20 20.35 -20.59
CA CYS A 1033 -27.78 19.97 -21.87
C CYS A 1033 -27.80 21.18 -22.81
N PHE A 1034 -27.84 20.89 -24.11
CA PHE A 1034 -27.82 21.93 -25.14
C PHE A 1034 -29.23 22.09 -25.73
N ASN A 1035 -29.56 23.29 -26.21
CA ASN A 1035 -30.78 23.52 -26.96
C ASN A 1035 -30.63 24.69 -27.95
N ASN A 1036 -31.63 24.88 -28.80
CA ASN A 1036 -31.62 25.91 -29.84
C ASN A 1036 -32.34 27.22 -29.45
N GLY A 1037 -32.74 27.39 -28.18
CA GLY A 1037 -33.54 28.53 -27.71
C GLY A 1037 -35.04 28.44 -28.01
N ASN A 1038 -35.47 27.51 -28.87
CA ASN A 1038 -36.85 27.37 -29.36
C ASN A 1038 -37.45 25.98 -29.05
N GLY A 1039 -37.00 25.35 -27.96
CA GLY A 1039 -37.58 24.10 -27.44
C GLY A 1039 -37.08 22.81 -28.10
N GLN A 1040 -36.08 22.85 -28.99
CA GLN A 1040 -35.38 21.63 -29.42
C GLN A 1040 -34.14 21.42 -28.54
N TRP A 1041 -34.05 20.24 -27.95
CA TRP A 1041 -33.01 19.88 -26.97
C TRP A 1041 -32.09 18.80 -27.53
N ASP A 1042 -30.80 18.93 -27.24
CA ASP A 1042 -29.78 17.90 -27.40
C ASP A 1042 -29.33 17.49 -25.99
N SER A 1043 -29.77 16.30 -25.58
CA SER A 1043 -29.61 15.77 -24.22
C SER A 1043 -29.25 14.29 -24.29
N ASN A 1044 -28.16 13.92 -24.97
CA ASN A 1044 -27.56 12.57 -24.92
C ASN A 1044 -28.57 11.40 -24.78
N ASN A 1045 -29.53 11.28 -25.72
CA ASN A 1045 -30.63 10.30 -25.67
C ASN A 1045 -31.50 10.35 -24.39
N GLY A 1046 -31.92 11.55 -23.97
CA GLY A 1046 -32.76 11.80 -22.80
C GLY A 1046 -32.01 11.94 -21.46
N LYS A 1047 -30.67 12.09 -21.50
CA LYS A 1047 -29.78 12.22 -20.33
C LYS A 1047 -28.96 13.52 -20.40
N ASN A 1048 -28.54 14.03 -19.24
CA ASN A 1048 -27.65 15.19 -19.19
C ASN A 1048 -26.19 14.81 -19.54
N TYR A 1049 -25.44 15.77 -20.06
CA TYR A 1049 -23.98 15.71 -20.18
C TYR A 1049 -23.34 16.08 -18.84
N TYR A 1050 -22.18 15.48 -18.57
CA TYR A 1050 -21.41 15.73 -17.36
C TYR A 1050 -20.00 16.19 -17.75
N PHE A 1051 -19.61 17.39 -17.33
CA PHE A 1051 -18.31 17.98 -17.62
C PHE A 1051 -17.55 18.22 -16.32
N ASN A 1052 -16.40 17.58 -16.11
CA ASN A 1052 -15.55 17.94 -14.98
C ASN A 1052 -14.95 19.34 -15.18
N ALA A 1053 -14.45 19.97 -14.12
CA ALA A 1053 -13.66 21.19 -14.21
C ALA A 1053 -12.55 21.04 -15.28
N GLY A 1054 -12.40 22.03 -16.15
CA GLY A 1054 -11.49 21.99 -17.30
C GLY A 1054 -12.18 22.30 -18.62
N THR A 1055 -11.45 22.09 -19.73
CA THR A 1055 -11.93 22.38 -21.09
C THR A 1055 -12.43 21.10 -21.75
N TRP A 1056 -13.54 21.19 -22.48
CA TRP A 1056 -14.21 20.06 -23.13
C TRP A 1056 -14.75 20.47 -24.49
N THR A 1057 -14.84 19.50 -25.39
CA THR A 1057 -15.43 19.64 -26.72
C THR A 1057 -16.54 18.61 -26.92
N TYR A 1058 -17.73 19.07 -27.32
CA TYR A 1058 -18.82 18.24 -27.82
C TYR A 1058 -18.61 17.93 -29.31
N MET A 1059 -18.58 16.64 -29.63
CA MET A 1059 -18.23 16.12 -30.96
C MET A 1059 -19.46 15.73 -31.81
N GLY A 1060 -20.67 15.84 -31.25
CA GLY A 1060 -21.91 15.37 -31.87
C GLY A 1060 -22.37 14.00 -31.35
N SER A 1061 -23.65 13.68 -31.56
CA SER A 1061 -24.27 12.38 -31.24
C SER A 1061 -24.06 11.91 -29.79
N GLY A 1062 -24.10 12.82 -28.81
CA GLY A 1062 -23.92 12.46 -27.41
C GLY A 1062 -22.46 12.36 -26.92
N ASN A 1063 -21.47 12.52 -27.80
CA ASN A 1063 -20.06 12.35 -27.44
C ASN A 1063 -19.39 13.67 -27.01
N ILE A 1064 -18.67 13.63 -25.89
CA ILE A 1064 -17.83 14.72 -25.36
C ILE A 1064 -16.38 14.23 -25.19
N GLN A 1065 -15.40 15.11 -25.38
CA GLN A 1065 -13.97 14.82 -25.22
C GLN A 1065 -13.28 15.94 -24.40
N PRO A 1066 -12.28 15.64 -23.56
CA PRO A 1066 -11.46 16.67 -22.91
C PRO A 1066 -10.65 17.49 -23.93
N GLY A 1067 -10.40 18.77 -23.62
CA GLY A 1067 -9.61 19.70 -24.43
C GLY A 1067 -10.42 20.55 -25.42
N ALA A 1068 -9.78 21.59 -25.94
CA ALA A 1068 -10.32 22.41 -27.03
C ALA A 1068 -10.23 21.68 -28.39
N PRO A 1069 -11.09 21.97 -29.38
CA PRO A 1069 -11.02 21.32 -30.67
C PRO A 1069 -9.73 21.71 -31.42
N ALA A 1070 -9.10 20.75 -32.09
CA ALA A 1070 -7.92 21.02 -32.91
C ALA A 1070 -8.27 21.98 -34.06
N SER A 1071 -7.52 23.08 -34.21
CA SER A 1071 -7.69 24.01 -35.34
C SER A 1071 -7.31 23.32 -36.65
N ALA A 1072 -8.26 23.12 -37.56
CA ALA A 1072 -7.95 22.68 -38.91
C ALA A 1072 -7.25 23.81 -39.69
N PRO A 1073 -6.25 23.51 -40.55
CA PRO A 1073 -5.66 24.51 -41.44
C PRO A 1073 -6.73 25.04 -42.40
N ALA A 1074 -6.70 26.34 -42.68
CA ALA A 1074 -7.69 27.02 -43.52
C ALA A 1074 -7.80 26.38 -44.91
N SER A 1075 -9.01 26.03 -45.33
CA SER A 1075 -9.31 25.72 -46.72
C SER A 1075 -10.70 26.23 -47.13
N ASP A 1076 -10.75 26.75 -48.35
CA ASP A 1076 -11.82 27.50 -49.00
C ASP A 1076 -13.23 26.86 -48.97
N THR A 1077 -14.24 27.74 -48.91
CA THR A 1077 -15.66 27.48 -49.26
C THR A 1077 -15.81 27.27 -50.79
N PRO A 1078 -16.93 26.74 -51.38
CA PRO A 1078 -18.33 26.86 -50.91
C PRO A 1078 -19.36 25.71 -51.20
N THR A 1079 -20.48 25.79 -50.46
CA THR A 1079 -21.93 25.58 -50.81
C THR A 1079 -22.56 24.21 -51.13
N GLY A 1080 -23.66 23.89 -50.42
CA GLY A 1080 -24.91 23.38 -51.01
C GLY A 1080 -25.75 22.37 -50.20
N LEU A 1081 -26.92 22.80 -49.68
CA LEU A 1081 -28.27 22.16 -49.61
C LEU A 1081 -28.40 20.71 -49.04
N ASP A 1082 -29.43 20.26 -48.31
CA ASP A 1082 -30.77 20.72 -47.97
C ASP A 1082 -31.32 19.85 -46.80
N SER A 1083 -32.35 20.35 -46.13
CA SER A 1083 -33.12 19.81 -45.00
C SER A 1083 -34.05 18.62 -45.32
N ILE A 1084 -34.27 17.68 -44.37
CA ILE A 1084 -35.54 16.92 -44.19
C ILE A 1084 -35.86 16.68 -42.70
N ILE A 1085 -37.16 16.76 -42.40
CA ILE A 1085 -37.90 16.87 -41.13
C ILE A 1085 -38.37 15.49 -40.59
N VAL A 1086 -38.23 15.25 -39.25
CA VAL A 1086 -39.15 14.75 -38.15
C VAL A 1086 -40.29 13.73 -38.54
N PRO A 1087 -40.81 12.75 -37.72
CA PRO A 1087 -40.97 12.69 -36.23
C PRO A 1087 -40.96 11.32 -35.45
N ASP A 1088 -40.86 11.49 -34.13
CA ASP A 1088 -41.21 10.76 -32.87
C ASP A 1088 -42.04 9.44 -32.73
N ALA A 1089 -41.57 8.65 -31.72
CA ALA A 1089 -42.23 7.95 -30.57
C ALA A 1089 -43.20 6.73 -30.80
N PRO A 1090 -43.58 5.89 -29.79
CA PRO A 1090 -43.31 5.89 -28.33
C PRO A 1090 -43.08 4.51 -27.61
N ALA A 1091 -42.63 4.64 -26.34
CA ALA A 1091 -42.82 3.91 -25.06
C ALA A 1091 -43.43 2.48 -24.90
N GLU A 1092 -42.86 1.76 -23.93
CA GLU A 1092 -43.35 0.54 -23.24
C GLU A 1092 -44.39 0.81 -22.13
N PRO A 1093 -44.94 -0.26 -21.51
CA PRO A 1093 -45.38 -0.21 -20.11
C PRO A 1093 -44.91 -1.37 -19.19
N ASN A 1094 -44.63 -0.97 -17.93
CA ASN A 1094 -44.40 -1.74 -16.69
C ASN A 1094 -45.58 -2.63 -16.23
N VAL A 1095 -45.31 -3.66 -15.41
CA VAL A 1095 -46.13 -4.07 -14.22
C VAL A 1095 -45.23 -4.70 -13.10
N PRO A 1096 -45.53 -4.56 -11.78
CA PRO A 1096 -44.56 -4.74 -10.67
C PRO A 1096 -45.00 -5.65 -9.47
N VAL A 1097 -44.12 -5.76 -8.43
CA VAL A 1097 -44.30 -6.09 -6.97
C VAL A 1097 -44.57 -7.60 -6.61
N GLU A 1098 -43.97 -8.26 -5.59
CA GLU A 1098 -44.07 -8.03 -4.12
C GLU A 1098 -43.07 -8.86 -3.26
N ILE A 1099 -43.00 -8.52 -1.96
CA ILE A 1099 -42.01 -8.81 -0.89
C ILE A 1099 -42.63 -9.71 0.20
N ASP A 1100 -41.85 -10.53 0.94
CA ASP A 1100 -42.05 -10.79 2.39
C ASP A 1100 -40.76 -11.33 3.10
N PRO A 1101 -40.41 -10.93 4.35
CA PRO A 1101 -39.23 -11.39 5.12
C PRO A 1101 -39.56 -12.12 6.46
N GLN A 1102 -38.49 -12.54 7.19
CA GLN A 1102 -38.34 -12.91 8.65
C GLN A 1102 -37.79 -14.35 8.90
N THR A 1103 -37.00 -14.75 9.93
CA THR A 1103 -36.16 -14.18 11.04
C THR A 1103 -35.42 -15.34 11.77
N GLU A 1104 -34.26 -15.04 12.41
CA GLU A 1104 -33.61 -15.63 13.62
C GLU A 1104 -33.11 -17.11 13.61
N THR A 1105 -32.00 -17.54 14.25
CA THR A 1105 -31.46 -17.32 15.63
C THR A 1105 -29.94 -17.57 15.78
N GLU A 1106 -29.33 -16.95 16.81
CA GLU A 1106 -27.96 -17.09 17.35
C GLU A 1106 -27.66 -18.39 18.15
N GLN A 1107 -26.38 -18.77 18.23
CA GLN A 1107 -25.61 -19.37 19.35
C GLN A 1107 -24.17 -19.62 18.84
N GLY A 1108 -23.05 -19.21 19.41
CA GLY A 1108 -22.66 -18.98 20.80
C GLY A 1108 -21.71 -20.10 21.25
N ASN A 1109 -20.38 -19.99 21.07
CA ASN A 1109 -19.43 -20.66 21.96
C ASN A 1109 -17.99 -20.12 21.90
N THR A 1110 -17.48 -19.79 23.08
CA THR A 1110 -16.12 -19.37 23.40
C THR A 1110 -15.23 -20.58 23.73
N ALA A 1111 -13.99 -20.60 23.26
CA ALA A 1111 -12.90 -21.36 23.92
C ALA A 1111 -11.52 -20.79 23.56
N ASN A 1112 -10.81 -20.32 24.58
CA ASN A 1112 -9.35 -20.18 24.67
C ASN A 1112 -8.88 -21.36 25.56
N PRO A 1113 -7.73 -22.03 25.35
CA PRO A 1113 -6.46 -21.47 25.86
C PRO A 1113 -5.15 -21.92 25.15
N GLY A 1114 -4.08 -21.13 25.32
CA GLY A 1114 -2.83 -21.62 25.96
C GLY A 1114 -1.66 -22.17 25.13
N VAL A 1115 -0.66 -21.30 24.91
CA VAL A 1115 0.81 -21.48 25.04
C VAL A 1115 1.37 -22.92 25.09
N LEU A 1116 2.25 -23.26 24.12
CA LEU A 1116 3.48 -24.03 24.35
C LEU A 1116 4.59 -23.57 23.38
N ALA A 1117 5.78 -23.37 23.95
CA ALA A 1117 7.00 -22.92 23.31
C ALA A 1117 7.86 -24.07 22.76
N GLU A 1118 8.70 -23.72 21.79
CA GLU A 1118 10.02 -24.26 21.41
C GLU A 1118 10.30 -25.78 21.53
N GLU A 1119 10.61 -26.40 20.38
CA GLU A 1119 11.94 -26.99 20.13
C GLU A 1119 12.10 -27.31 18.63
N GLY A 1120 13.21 -26.86 18.05
CA GLY A 1120 13.54 -27.05 16.65
C GLY A 1120 13.99 -28.49 16.37
N GLN A 1121 13.35 -29.13 15.39
CA GLN A 1121 13.90 -30.30 14.71
C GLN A 1121 13.67 -30.18 13.21
N THR A 1122 14.78 -30.20 12.47
CA THR A 1122 14.87 -30.39 11.03
C THR A 1122 14.12 -31.66 10.63
N LEU A 1123 13.03 -31.53 9.88
CA LEU A 1123 12.27 -32.66 9.35
C LEU A 1123 12.93 -33.19 8.08
N ASP A 1124 13.54 -34.36 8.20
CA ASP A 1124 14.04 -35.21 7.12
C ASP A 1124 12.87 -35.70 6.24
N SER A 1125 13.04 -35.59 4.92
CA SER A 1125 12.14 -36.00 3.84
C SER A 1125 11.82 -37.52 3.79
N SER A 1126 12.40 -38.33 4.66
CA SER A 1126 12.19 -39.78 4.67
C SER A 1126 10.89 -40.24 5.36
N ALA A 1127 10.21 -39.38 6.14
CA ALA A 1127 9.07 -39.81 6.97
C ALA A 1127 7.69 -39.82 6.28
N TYR A 1128 7.50 -39.11 5.16
CA TYR A 1128 6.18 -38.88 4.57
C TYR A 1128 5.74 -39.94 3.53
N GLY A 1129 6.62 -40.88 3.16
CA GLY A 1129 6.33 -41.99 2.24
C GLY A 1129 6.32 -43.39 2.88
N LEU A 1130 6.61 -43.52 4.17
CA LEU A 1130 6.94 -44.82 4.78
C LEU A 1130 5.74 -45.66 5.26
N GLN A 1131 4.50 -45.15 5.22
CA GLN A 1131 3.32 -45.94 5.63
C GLN A 1131 2.21 -46.10 4.58
N SER A 1132 2.16 -45.30 3.51
CA SER A 1132 1.41 -45.70 2.30
C SER A 1132 2.08 -46.90 1.61
N THR A 1133 3.41 -47.02 1.74
CA THR A 1133 4.18 -48.21 1.37
C THR A 1133 3.84 -49.46 2.20
N LYS A 1134 3.26 -49.35 3.41
CA LYS A 1134 2.83 -50.55 4.17
C LYS A 1134 1.57 -51.21 3.58
N TRP A 1135 0.75 -50.46 2.86
CA TRP A 1135 -0.40 -51.01 2.13
C TRP A 1135 0.01 -51.52 0.74
N TRP A 1136 0.92 -50.82 0.06
CA TRP A 1136 1.45 -51.26 -1.23
C TRP A 1136 2.43 -52.45 -1.14
N ASN A 1137 3.18 -52.61 -0.05
CA ASN A 1137 4.02 -53.80 0.17
C ASN A 1137 3.21 -55.09 0.44
N ARG A 1138 1.89 -55.00 0.64
CA ARG A 1138 0.99 -56.18 0.62
C ARG A 1138 0.41 -56.50 -0.77
N LEU A 1139 0.54 -55.59 -1.73
CA LEU A 1139 0.11 -55.79 -3.13
C LEU A 1139 1.25 -56.24 -4.05
N ALA A 1140 2.50 -56.18 -3.57
CA ALA A 1140 3.68 -56.75 -4.22
C ALA A 1140 4.11 -58.13 -3.67
N ALA A 1141 3.25 -58.80 -2.88
CA ALA A 1141 3.46 -60.15 -2.35
C ALA A 1141 2.38 -61.13 -2.86
#